data_AF-A0A1M5GTG9-F1
#
_entry.id   AF-A0A1M5GTG9-F1
#
_cell.length_a   1.000
_cell.length_b   1.000
_cell.length_c   1.000
_cell.angle_alpha   90.00
_cell.angle_beta   90.00
_cell.angle_gamma   90.00
#
_symmetry.space_group_name_H-M   'P 1'
#
loop_
_entity.id
_entity.type
_entity.pdbx_description
1 polymer ?
#
loop_
_entity_poly.entity_id
_entity_poly.type
_entity_poly.pdbx_seq_one_letter_code
_entity_poly.pdbx_strand_id
1 'polypeptide(L)'
;MTEPGTEAGIEPGRDRVTRVRDAGLLLALAAGYVVLFAGAVTGSIGTVVVAALALWVLDVVFVRYADRRAVGALNTASAGITWRVFVRQTLLVVLLLVAGDHGGGLGRGELAVVVAAVLAHHLVLGLYLGVRTVVRVRRLRRLETANLDVPGAQLPPPPSELVFVSGAQLLLRTDLVLVLALAWAWAAGLDDASGLVVAAAIAMVAAALVVPAALLPAAVALLRLPSDETRMRAAQQAVLAAAPRVILYFSGGAADVYQVNMWLTTMERLDRPVLVLLRERRYLDAFGPTSVPVLCLPFTADVMNLDLPTARVGLYVANVGRNIHLLREPGLKSAFIGHGDSDKTASFNPATKVYDEVWVAGEAGRDRYRRAQVGVRDDDVVLVGRPQLDAIASLGDRPVGEPFTVLYAPTWEGWTDDPFQTSVTAMGLPIVRELLATPGVRVVYKPHPLTGRVNRATAAASDQIVAAVTAAGAPHEVLLDNAVPLYDAFNTSDALVSDISSVVSDYLRSAKPYFVCNPGGLPDDAFREQNPSAGAAHLLRPDGDPRRPGGVEGLATGLAAARGEDPLRQRRAAVRTYLIGDPSQDSLTLFRDAVDALARKAELQYGAHGLRSSEVDTAGAGAADTDAVAGA
;
A
#
# COMPACT_ATOMS: atom_id res chain seq x y z
N MET A 1 2.02 23.68 12.54
CA MET A 1 0.71 23.16 12.99
C MET A 1 0.86 21.67 13.20
N THR A 2 0.61 21.26 14.44
CA THR A 2 0.75 19.93 15.01
C THR A 2 -0.38 19.00 14.52
N GLU A 3 -0.03 17.76 14.12
CA GLU A 3 -0.99 16.69 13.81
C GLU A 3 -1.82 16.28 15.03
N PRO A 4 -3.11 15.92 14.87
CA PRO A 4 -3.88 15.30 15.94
C PRO A 4 -3.57 13.80 16.01
N GLY A 5 -3.20 13.34 17.21
CA GLY A 5 -2.88 11.96 17.51
C GLY A 5 -4.11 11.05 17.52
N THR A 6 -3.99 9.91 16.85
CA THR A 6 -4.80 8.72 17.09
C THR A 6 -4.43 8.11 18.43
N GLU A 7 -5.21 8.39 19.48
CA GLU A 7 -5.25 7.59 20.70
C GLU A 7 -5.99 6.28 20.42
N ALA A 8 -5.22 5.24 20.09
CA ALA A 8 -5.71 3.87 20.28
C ALA A 8 -5.86 3.62 21.78
N GLY A 9 -7.06 3.23 22.23
CA GLY A 9 -7.33 2.86 23.61
C GLY A 9 -6.39 1.74 24.08
N ILE A 10 -5.42 2.10 24.90
CA ILE A 10 -4.51 1.16 25.58
C ILE A 10 -5.20 0.73 26.87
N GLU A 11 -5.46 -0.57 27.02
CA GLU A 11 -5.91 -1.16 28.28
C GLU A 11 -4.95 -0.77 29.43
N PRO A 12 -5.42 -0.06 30.47
CA PRO A 12 -4.56 0.50 31.53
C PRO A 12 -3.80 -0.56 32.35
N GLY A 13 -4.22 -1.83 32.30
CA GLY A 13 -3.54 -2.94 32.97
C GLY A 13 -2.26 -3.42 32.25
N ARG A 14 -2.24 -3.39 30.91
CA ARG A 14 -1.12 -3.90 30.09
C ARG A 14 0.11 -3.01 30.19
N ASP A 15 -0.10 -1.70 30.40
CA ASP A 15 0.94 -0.70 30.60
C ASP A 15 1.64 -0.77 31.96
N ARG A 16 1.00 -1.38 32.97
CA ARG A 16 1.61 -1.53 34.30
C ARG A 16 2.54 -2.74 34.34
N VAL A 17 2.09 -3.86 33.78
CA VAL A 17 2.86 -5.12 33.74
C VAL A 17 4.14 -4.96 32.92
N THR A 18 4.04 -4.29 31.77
CA THR A 18 5.21 -3.97 30.92
C THR A 18 6.22 -3.08 31.63
N ARG A 19 5.77 -2.04 32.34
CA ARG A 19 6.63 -1.17 33.15
C ARG A 19 7.37 -1.91 34.26
N VAL A 20 6.69 -2.78 35.00
CA VAL A 20 7.30 -3.56 36.10
C VAL A 20 8.34 -4.53 35.56
N ARG A 21 8.04 -5.24 34.47
CA ARG A 21 8.97 -6.15 33.81
C ARG A 21 10.22 -5.41 33.31
N ASP A 22 10.04 -4.28 32.62
CA ASP A 22 11.15 -3.53 32.04
C ASP A 22 12.04 -2.92 33.15
N ALA A 23 11.44 -2.44 34.25
CA ALA A 23 12.20 -2.02 35.44
C ALA A 23 13.00 -3.18 36.07
N GLY A 24 12.40 -4.37 36.17
CA GLY A 24 13.09 -5.57 36.64
C GLY A 24 14.27 -5.97 35.77
N LEU A 25 14.12 -5.91 34.44
CA LEU A 25 15.21 -6.19 33.49
C LEU A 25 16.36 -5.17 33.63
N LEU A 26 16.04 -3.88 33.80
CA LEU A 26 17.05 -2.84 33.99
C LEU A 26 17.85 -3.03 35.29
N LEU A 27 17.16 -3.36 36.39
CA LEU A 27 17.81 -3.65 37.67
C LEU A 27 18.69 -4.90 37.58
N ALA A 28 18.22 -5.97 36.93
CA ALA A 28 19.01 -7.17 36.71
C ALA A 28 20.26 -6.92 35.86
N LEU A 29 20.15 -6.10 34.81
CA LEU A 29 21.31 -5.67 34.02
C LEU A 29 22.31 -4.89 34.87
N ALA A 30 21.86 -3.90 35.64
CA ALA A 30 22.73 -3.09 36.50
C ALA A 30 23.46 -3.97 37.53
N ALA A 31 22.74 -4.84 38.23
CA ALA A 31 23.31 -5.78 39.21
C ALA A 31 24.32 -6.73 38.55
N GLY A 32 24.00 -7.26 37.37
CA GLY A 32 24.90 -8.15 36.63
C GLY A 32 26.23 -7.48 36.26
N TYR A 33 26.23 -6.20 35.85
CA TYR A 33 27.46 -5.47 35.55
C TYR A 33 28.30 -5.17 36.80
N VAL A 34 27.68 -4.95 37.95
CA VAL A 34 28.40 -4.82 39.23
C VAL A 34 29.09 -6.13 39.61
N VAL A 35 28.40 -7.26 39.48
CA VAL A 35 28.98 -8.59 39.74
C VAL A 35 30.11 -8.91 38.76
N LEU A 36 29.92 -8.60 37.47
CA LEU A 36 30.93 -8.79 36.44
C LEU A 36 32.20 -7.97 36.74
N PHE A 37 32.04 -6.70 37.13
CA PHE A 37 33.16 -5.83 37.50
C PHE A 37 33.92 -6.36 38.71
N ALA A 38 33.22 -6.73 39.78
CA ALA A 38 33.84 -7.28 40.99
C ALA A 38 34.62 -8.57 40.68
N GLY A 39 34.04 -9.47 39.89
CA GLY A 39 34.70 -10.70 39.43
C GLY A 39 35.97 -10.41 38.62
N ALA A 40 35.92 -9.44 37.71
CA ALA A 40 37.06 -9.08 36.85
C ALA A 40 38.23 -8.51 37.65
N VAL A 41 37.96 -7.59 38.60
CA VAL A 41 39.00 -6.95 39.43
C VAL A 41 39.59 -7.92 40.46
N THR A 42 38.81 -8.90 40.93
CA THR A 42 39.28 -9.92 41.87
C THR A 42 39.95 -11.13 41.19
N GLY A 43 39.95 -11.19 39.85
CA GLY A 43 40.48 -12.34 39.11
C GLY A 43 39.63 -13.61 39.17
N SER A 44 38.37 -13.52 39.63
CA SER A 44 37.48 -14.69 39.76
C SER A 44 36.87 -15.08 38.40
N ILE A 45 37.50 -16.03 37.71
CA ILE A 45 37.08 -16.51 36.39
C ILE A 45 35.63 -17.03 36.42
N GLY A 46 35.28 -17.86 37.42
CA GLY A 46 33.93 -18.42 37.53
C GLY A 46 32.84 -17.37 37.71
N THR A 47 33.09 -16.35 38.56
CA THR A 47 32.16 -15.23 38.76
C THR A 47 31.95 -14.45 37.46
N VAL A 48 33.04 -14.16 36.74
CA VAL A 48 32.98 -13.44 35.47
C VAL A 48 32.23 -14.21 34.40
N VAL A 49 32.52 -15.52 34.22
CA VAL A 49 31.84 -16.37 33.24
C VAL A 49 30.34 -16.40 33.49
N VAL A 50 29.92 -16.67 34.72
CA VAL A 50 28.48 -16.75 35.08
C VAL A 50 27.81 -15.40 34.87
N ALA A 51 28.42 -14.31 35.32
CA ALA A 51 27.86 -12.96 35.15
C ALA A 51 27.79 -12.56 33.67
N ALA A 52 28.81 -12.86 32.87
CA ALA A 52 28.85 -12.54 31.45
C ALA A 52 27.78 -13.31 30.65
N LEU A 53 27.58 -14.60 30.92
CA LEU A 53 26.52 -15.41 30.32
C LEU A 53 25.13 -14.92 30.73
N ALA A 54 24.93 -14.61 32.02
CA ALA A 54 23.67 -14.06 32.51
C ALA A 54 23.34 -12.71 31.86
N LEU A 55 24.32 -11.81 31.77
CA LEU A 55 24.18 -10.52 31.08
C LEU A 55 23.88 -10.69 29.59
N TRP A 56 24.51 -11.66 28.93
CA TRP A 56 24.23 -11.98 27.53
C TRP A 56 22.77 -12.44 27.34
N VAL A 57 22.28 -13.35 28.19
CA VAL A 57 20.88 -13.80 28.15
C VAL A 57 19.92 -12.64 28.41
N LEU A 58 20.23 -11.79 29.41
CA LEU A 58 19.43 -10.60 29.70
C LEU A 58 19.39 -9.63 28.52
N ASP A 59 20.50 -9.42 27.81
CA ASP A 59 20.54 -8.58 26.60
C ASP A 59 19.69 -9.20 25.47
N VAL A 60 19.69 -10.52 25.28
CA VAL A 60 18.84 -11.21 24.29
C VAL A 60 17.35 -11.05 24.64
N VAL A 61 16.99 -11.25 25.91
CA VAL A 61 15.62 -11.06 26.41
C VAL A 61 15.20 -9.59 26.23
N PHE A 62 16.10 -8.64 26.52
CA PHE A 62 15.85 -7.21 26.35
C PHE A 62 15.57 -6.85 24.89
N VAL A 63 16.38 -7.34 23.93
CA VAL A 63 16.15 -7.13 22.49
C VAL A 63 14.79 -7.66 22.04
N ARG A 64 14.36 -8.78 22.61
CA ARG A 64 13.13 -9.47 22.19
C ARG A 64 11.86 -8.88 22.80
N TYR A 65 11.93 -8.39 24.04
CA TYR A 65 10.73 -8.07 24.83
C TYR A 65 10.64 -6.63 25.35
N ALA A 66 11.72 -5.86 25.39
CA ALA A 66 11.70 -4.51 25.96
C ALA A 66 10.88 -3.53 25.11
N ASP A 67 10.18 -2.61 25.77
CA ASP A 67 9.43 -1.57 25.08
C ASP A 67 10.34 -0.47 24.51
N ARG A 68 9.86 0.26 23.49
CA ARG A 68 10.59 1.35 22.83
C ARG A 68 11.05 2.43 23.81
N ARG A 69 10.28 2.70 24.86
CA ARG A 69 10.64 3.69 25.90
C ARG A 69 11.86 3.24 26.71
N ALA A 70 11.90 1.97 27.12
CA ALA A 70 13.02 1.41 27.86
C ALA A 70 14.29 1.37 27.00
N VAL A 71 14.16 1.00 25.72
CA VAL A 71 15.26 1.07 24.74
C VAL A 71 15.76 2.51 24.56
N GLY A 72 14.85 3.47 24.43
CA GLY A 72 15.18 4.89 24.32
C GLY A 72 15.93 5.42 25.54
N ALA A 73 15.46 5.10 26.76
CA ALA A 73 16.09 5.53 28.00
C ALA A 73 17.54 5.04 28.12
N LEU A 74 17.80 3.77 27.80
CA LEU A 74 19.16 3.22 27.81
C LEU A 74 20.06 3.89 26.77
N ASN A 75 19.55 4.17 25.57
CA ASN A 75 20.34 4.86 24.55
C ASN A 75 20.67 6.30 24.98
N THR A 76 19.75 7.02 25.61
CA THR A 76 20.00 8.37 26.14
C THR A 76 21.02 8.37 27.28
N ALA A 77 21.01 7.34 28.12
CA ALA A 77 21.99 7.15 29.19
C ALA A 77 23.34 6.58 28.71
N SER A 78 23.58 6.51 27.39
CA SER A 78 24.76 5.87 26.79
C SER A 78 24.95 4.41 27.22
N ALA A 79 23.89 3.75 27.68
CA ALA A 79 23.88 2.37 28.15
C ALA A 79 23.19 1.43 27.16
N GLY A 80 23.14 1.78 25.88
CA GLY A 80 22.63 0.92 24.80
C GLY A 80 23.44 -0.37 24.65
N ILE A 81 22.89 -1.36 23.93
CA ILE A 81 23.49 -2.70 23.82
C ILE A 81 24.93 -2.66 23.30
N THR A 82 25.21 -1.81 22.31
CA THR A 82 26.58 -1.63 21.77
C THR A 82 27.57 -1.26 22.86
N TRP A 83 27.22 -0.31 23.73
CA TRP A 83 28.06 0.09 24.84
C TRP A 83 28.19 -1.00 25.90
N ARG A 84 27.09 -1.69 26.20
CA ARG A 84 27.08 -2.80 27.16
C ARG A 84 27.99 -3.95 26.73
N VAL A 85 27.95 -4.34 25.46
CA VAL A 85 28.90 -5.34 24.90
C VAL A 85 30.34 -4.84 25.03
N PHE A 86 30.62 -3.58 24.70
CA PHE A 86 31.95 -2.98 24.87
C PHE A 86 32.45 -3.07 26.32
N VAL A 87 31.61 -2.68 27.29
CA VAL A 87 31.94 -2.75 28.72
C VAL A 87 32.19 -4.19 29.14
N ARG A 88 31.33 -5.13 28.73
CA ARG A 88 31.52 -6.57 29.04
C ARG A 88 32.86 -7.07 28.49
N GLN A 89 33.17 -6.83 27.22
CA GLN A 89 34.43 -7.23 26.60
C GLN A 89 35.65 -6.60 27.28
N THR A 90 35.54 -5.34 27.69
CA THR A 90 36.60 -4.65 28.45
C THR A 90 36.83 -5.32 29.80
N LEU A 91 35.77 -5.70 30.53
CA LEU A 91 35.89 -6.41 31.80
C LEU A 91 36.45 -7.83 31.64
N LEU A 92 36.18 -8.50 30.51
CA LEU A 92 36.85 -9.77 30.16
C LEU A 92 38.36 -9.56 29.94
N VAL A 93 38.77 -8.48 29.28
CA VAL A 93 40.19 -8.12 29.13
C VAL A 93 40.82 -7.82 30.48
N VAL A 94 40.13 -7.09 31.37
CA VAL A 94 40.61 -6.82 32.75
C VAL A 94 40.80 -8.12 33.52
N LEU A 95 39.87 -9.07 33.44
CA LEU A 95 40.04 -10.39 34.04
C LEU A 95 41.33 -11.07 33.52
N LEU A 96 41.55 -11.08 32.20
CA LEU A 96 42.71 -11.75 31.59
C LEU A 96 44.04 -11.09 32.01
N LEU A 97 44.03 -9.77 32.23
CA LEU A 97 45.17 -9.03 32.77
C LEU A 97 45.44 -9.43 34.23
N VAL A 98 44.42 -9.36 35.09
CA VAL A 98 44.55 -9.65 36.53
C VAL A 98 44.91 -11.12 36.79
N ALA A 99 44.35 -12.05 36.02
CA ALA A 99 44.71 -13.47 36.10
C ALA A 99 46.17 -13.72 35.66
N GLY A 100 46.69 -12.92 34.73
CA GLY A 100 48.08 -12.95 34.29
C GLY A 100 49.08 -12.66 35.40
N ASP A 101 48.77 -11.68 36.27
CA ASP A 101 49.61 -11.33 37.41
C ASP A 101 49.69 -12.45 38.46
N HIS A 102 48.75 -13.41 38.44
CA HIS A 102 48.68 -14.55 39.35
C HIS A 102 49.22 -15.85 38.73
N GLY A 103 49.91 -15.77 37.58
CA GLY A 103 50.54 -16.91 36.91
C GLY A 103 49.61 -17.79 36.07
N GLY A 104 48.34 -17.36 35.85
CA GLY A 104 47.31 -18.11 35.13
C GLY A 104 46.64 -17.32 33.99
N GLY A 105 47.33 -16.34 33.39
CA GLY A 105 46.77 -15.51 32.32
C GLY A 105 47.62 -15.43 31.05
N LEU A 106 47.13 -14.66 30.09
CA LEU A 106 47.72 -14.55 28.75
C LEU A 106 49.11 -13.91 28.78
N GLY A 107 50.01 -14.39 27.91
CA GLY A 107 51.25 -13.68 27.61
C GLY A 107 50.97 -12.29 27.01
N ARG A 108 51.92 -11.36 27.14
CA ARG A 108 51.75 -9.97 26.64
C ARG A 108 51.31 -9.89 25.17
N GLY A 109 51.86 -10.75 24.32
CA GLY A 109 51.50 -10.81 22.90
C GLY A 109 50.06 -11.29 22.67
N GLU A 110 49.63 -12.31 23.39
CA GLU A 110 48.29 -12.89 23.28
C GLU A 110 47.23 -11.90 23.81
N LEU A 111 47.51 -11.25 24.93
CA LEU A 111 46.66 -10.19 25.47
C LEU A 111 46.51 -9.04 24.47
N ALA A 112 47.60 -8.63 23.81
CA ALA A 112 47.54 -7.62 22.76
C ALA A 112 46.64 -8.04 21.58
N VAL A 113 46.66 -9.32 21.20
CA VAL A 113 45.76 -9.85 20.15
C VAL A 113 44.30 -9.80 20.61
N VAL A 114 43.99 -10.19 21.85
CA VAL A 114 42.61 -10.13 22.37
C VAL A 114 42.10 -8.69 22.44
N VAL A 115 42.92 -7.75 22.93
CA VAL A 115 42.59 -6.32 22.95
C VAL A 115 42.33 -5.81 21.53
N ALA A 116 43.24 -6.12 20.59
CA ALA A 116 43.08 -5.74 19.19
C ALA A 116 41.79 -6.32 18.58
N ALA A 117 41.44 -7.57 18.92
CA ALA A 117 40.21 -8.21 18.46
C ALA A 117 38.94 -7.54 19.02
N VAL A 118 38.91 -7.17 20.30
CA VAL A 118 37.80 -6.42 20.92
C VAL A 118 37.59 -5.07 20.25
N LEU A 119 38.68 -4.35 19.96
CA LEU A 119 38.62 -3.08 19.23
C LEU A 119 38.17 -3.29 17.78
N ALA A 120 38.74 -4.28 17.09
CA ALA A 120 38.36 -4.64 15.72
C ALA A 120 36.89 -5.01 15.61
N HIS A 121 36.33 -5.75 16.58
CA HIS A 121 34.91 -6.11 16.62
C HIS A 121 33.99 -4.88 16.58
N HIS A 122 34.35 -3.80 17.29
CA HIS A 122 33.60 -2.54 17.27
C HIS A 122 33.86 -1.71 16.00
N LEU A 123 35.07 -1.77 15.42
CA LEU A 123 35.35 -1.19 14.10
C LEU A 123 34.52 -1.88 13.00
N VAL A 124 34.34 -3.20 13.08
CA VAL A 124 33.49 -3.97 12.16
C VAL A 124 32.02 -3.55 12.28
N LEU A 125 31.53 -3.22 13.49
CA LEU A 125 30.21 -2.61 13.64
C LEU A 125 30.13 -1.28 12.88
N GLY A 126 31.12 -0.40 13.04
CA GLY A 126 31.18 0.88 12.32
C GLY A 126 31.13 0.69 10.80
N LEU A 127 31.95 -0.25 10.29
CA LEU A 127 31.96 -0.64 8.88
C LEU A 127 30.58 -1.16 8.44
N TYR A 128 29.97 -2.06 9.21
CA TYR A 128 28.64 -2.60 8.92
C TYR A 128 27.57 -1.50 8.86
N LEU A 129 27.54 -0.59 9.84
CA LEU A 129 26.59 0.53 9.85
C LEU A 129 26.83 1.48 8.67
N GLY A 130 28.09 1.73 8.29
CA GLY A 130 28.44 2.51 7.11
C GLY A 130 27.94 1.86 5.82
N VAL A 131 28.32 0.60 5.57
CA VAL A 131 27.89 -0.17 4.38
C VAL A 131 26.36 -0.27 4.31
N ARG A 132 25.70 -0.59 5.42
CA ARG A 132 24.24 -0.64 5.52
C ARG A 132 23.60 0.71 5.24
N THR A 133 24.19 1.81 5.72
CA THR A 133 23.69 3.16 5.45
C THR A 133 23.81 3.51 3.99
N VAL A 134 24.92 3.17 3.33
CA VAL A 134 25.07 3.31 1.88
C VAL A 134 23.99 2.52 1.14
N VAL A 135 23.81 1.23 1.48
CA VAL A 135 22.77 0.39 0.86
C VAL A 135 21.38 1.00 1.06
N ARG A 136 21.06 1.44 2.28
CA ARG A 136 19.76 2.04 2.60
C ARG A 136 19.52 3.34 1.83
N VAL A 137 20.45 4.30 1.93
CA VAL A 137 20.30 5.64 1.36
C VAL A 137 20.32 5.58 -0.17
N ARG A 138 21.24 4.81 -0.78
CA ARG A 138 21.32 4.71 -2.24
C ARG A 138 20.15 3.93 -2.85
N ARG A 139 19.47 3.08 -2.07
CA ARG A 139 18.20 2.45 -2.47
C ARG A 139 16.97 3.34 -2.22
N LEU A 140 17.08 4.48 -1.52
CA LEU A 140 16.00 5.47 -1.49
C LEU A 140 15.93 6.13 -2.87
N ARG A 141 14.95 5.73 -3.67
CA ARG A 141 14.90 6.08 -5.09
C ARG A 141 14.24 7.43 -5.33
N ARG A 142 14.89 8.41 -5.98
CA ARG A 142 14.19 9.63 -6.42
C ARG A 142 13.12 9.38 -7.49
N LEU A 143 13.31 8.37 -8.32
CA LEU A 143 12.37 7.96 -9.33
C LEU A 143 12.30 6.43 -9.43
N GLU A 144 11.16 5.93 -9.86
CA GLU A 144 10.97 4.54 -10.26
C GLU A 144 10.20 4.49 -11.57
N THR A 145 10.46 3.47 -12.37
CA THR A 145 9.78 3.29 -13.65
C THR A 145 9.31 1.85 -13.83
N ALA A 146 8.23 1.71 -14.60
CA ALA A 146 7.82 0.45 -15.20
C ALA A 146 7.47 0.74 -16.66
N ASN A 147 7.88 -0.13 -17.60
CA ASN A 147 7.67 0.04 -19.04
C ASN A 147 8.14 1.38 -19.63
N LEU A 148 9.06 2.08 -18.95
CA LEU A 148 9.70 3.29 -19.42
C LEU A 148 11.20 3.08 -19.29
N ASP A 149 11.89 3.03 -20.43
CA ASP A 149 13.33 2.82 -20.48
C ASP A 149 14.06 4.08 -20.01
N VAL A 150 14.58 4.03 -18.80
CA VAL A 150 15.39 5.09 -18.20
C VAL A 150 16.74 4.50 -17.83
N PRO A 151 17.81 4.85 -18.56
CA PRO A 151 19.16 4.40 -18.24
C PRO A 151 19.53 4.67 -16.78
N GLY A 152 19.95 3.62 -16.07
CA GLY A 152 20.35 3.70 -14.66
C GLY A 152 19.20 3.76 -13.64
N ALA A 153 17.94 3.61 -14.06
CA ALA A 153 16.80 3.47 -13.14
C ALA A 153 16.73 2.08 -12.48
N GLN A 154 17.25 1.05 -13.15
CA GLN A 154 17.29 -0.31 -12.61
C GLN A 154 18.28 -0.42 -11.46
N LEU A 155 17.79 -0.86 -10.30
CA LEU A 155 18.63 -1.15 -9.15
C LEU A 155 19.14 -2.60 -9.19
N PRO A 156 20.32 -2.86 -8.62
CA PRO A 156 20.72 -4.24 -8.33
C PRO A 156 19.71 -4.91 -7.38
N PRO A 157 19.55 -6.25 -7.43
CA PRO A 157 18.62 -6.98 -6.57
C PRO A 157 18.90 -6.69 -5.09
N PRO A 158 17.87 -6.63 -4.23
CA PRO A 158 18.05 -6.37 -2.80
C PRO A 158 18.92 -7.47 -2.16
N PRO A 159 19.78 -7.14 -1.18
CA PRO A 159 20.46 -8.15 -0.39
C PRO A 159 19.46 -9.00 0.39
N SER A 160 19.85 -10.22 0.78
CA SER A 160 19.00 -11.10 1.58
C SER A 160 18.60 -10.46 2.91
N GLU A 161 17.39 -10.76 3.40
CA GLU A 161 16.95 -10.25 4.69
C GLU A 161 17.82 -10.75 5.86
N LEU A 162 18.48 -11.89 5.67
CA LEU A 162 19.37 -12.53 6.65
C LEU A 162 20.54 -11.62 7.08
N VAL A 163 20.99 -10.70 6.22
CA VAL A 163 22.10 -9.77 6.52
C VAL A 163 21.64 -8.42 7.09
N PHE A 164 20.33 -8.19 7.19
CA PHE A 164 19.75 -6.97 7.77
C PHE A 164 19.47 -7.09 9.28
N VAL A 165 20.42 -7.64 10.04
CA VAL A 165 20.38 -7.68 11.51
C VAL A 165 20.56 -6.30 12.14
N SER A 166 20.13 -6.05 13.37
CA SER A 166 20.52 -4.80 14.03
C SER A 166 22.01 -4.83 14.37
N GLY A 167 22.70 -3.67 14.37
CA GLY A 167 24.11 -3.61 14.76
C GLY A 167 24.36 -4.16 16.17
N ALA A 168 23.41 -3.94 17.08
CA ALA A 168 23.40 -4.52 18.41
C ALA A 168 23.30 -6.06 18.39
N GLN A 169 22.46 -6.63 17.54
CA GLN A 169 22.33 -8.09 17.40
C GLN A 169 23.57 -8.71 16.77
N LEU A 170 24.22 -8.03 15.82
CA LEU A 170 25.48 -8.47 15.23
C LEU A 170 26.52 -8.65 16.35
N LEU A 171 26.81 -7.58 17.09
CA LEU A 171 27.78 -7.61 18.19
C LEU A 171 27.40 -8.65 19.26
N LEU A 172 26.14 -8.68 19.69
CA LEU A 172 25.70 -9.58 20.76
C LEU A 172 25.87 -11.06 20.37
N ARG A 173 25.58 -11.43 19.12
CA ARG A 173 25.70 -12.82 18.66
C ARG A 173 27.16 -13.26 18.54
N THR A 174 28.04 -12.39 18.08
CA THR A 174 29.46 -12.73 17.85
C THR A 174 30.28 -12.60 19.13
N ASP A 175 29.92 -11.71 20.06
CA ASP A 175 30.53 -11.62 21.41
C ASP A 175 30.41 -12.93 22.20
N LEU A 176 29.33 -13.69 21.98
CA LEU A 176 29.11 -14.97 22.64
C LEU A 176 30.26 -15.95 22.41
N VAL A 177 30.96 -15.87 21.27
CA VAL A 177 32.10 -16.75 20.94
C VAL A 177 33.21 -16.61 21.99
N LEU A 178 33.53 -15.38 22.39
CA LEU A 178 34.56 -15.12 23.40
C LEU A 178 34.09 -15.55 24.80
N VAL A 179 32.84 -15.27 25.14
CA VAL A 179 32.25 -15.66 26.44
C VAL A 179 32.22 -17.18 26.60
N LEU A 180 31.83 -17.93 25.55
CA LEU A 180 31.78 -19.39 25.57
C LEU A 180 33.16 -20.02 25.63
N ALA A 181 34.17 -19.43 24.97
CA ALA A 181 35.54 -19.93 25.06
C ALA A 181 36.10 -19.83 26.49
N LEU A 182 35.84 -18.71 27.18
CA LEU A 182 36.19 -18.54 28.59
C LEU A 182 35.41 -19.49 29.50
N ALA A 183 34.11 -19.67 29.22
CA ALA A 183 33.28 -20.60 29.97
C ALA A 183 33.76 -22.05 29.84
N TRP A 184 34.13 -22.45 28.62
CA TRP A 184 34.69 -23.77 28.34
C TRP A 184 36.03 -23.98 29.01
N ALA A 185 36.96 -23.02 28.89
CA ALA A 185 38.26 -23.07 29.55
C ALA A 185 38.14 -23.26 31.07
N TRP A 186 37.22 -22.51 31.69
CA TRP A 186 36.93 -22.61 33.12
C TRP A 186 36.31 -23.96 33.49
N ALA A 187 35.30 -24.41 32.77
CA ALA A 187 34.60 -25.67 33.05
C ALA A 187 35.49 -26.91 32.85
N ALA A 188 36.40 -26.85 31.88
CA ALA A 188 37.35 -27.91 31.59
C ALA A 188 38.60 -27.88 32.49
N GLY A 189 38.77 -26.85 33.33
CA GLY A 189 39.93 -26.71 34.21
C GLY A 189 41.26 -26.65 33.45
N LEU A 190 41.29 -25.99 32.29
CA LEU A 190 42.49 -25.92 31.46
C LEU A 190 43.56 -25.04 32.15
N ASP A 191 44.74 -25.62 32.38
CA ASP A 191 45.89 -24.89 32.94
C ASP A 191 46.42 -23.82 31.97
N ASP A 192 46.34 -24.08 30.66
CA ASP A 192 46.64 -23.13 29.60
C ASP A 192 45.49 -23.06 28.60
N ALA A 193 44.75 -21.94 28.64
CA ALA A 193 43.64 -21.65 27.73
C ALA A 193 43.98 -20.56 26.71
N SER A 194 45.24 -20.13 26.64
CA SER A 194 45.66 -18.95 25.88
C SER A 194 45.32 -19.04 24.40
N GLY A 195 45.69 -20.16 23.76
CA GLY A 195 45.40 -20.44 22.36
C GLY A 195 43.91 -20.47 22.05
N LEU A 196 43.08 -21.01 22.95
CA LEU A 196 41.63 -21.07 22.80
C LEU A 196 41.00 -19.66 22.85
N VAL A 197 41.40 -18.84 23.82
CA VAL A 197 40.87 -17.48 24.00
C VAL A 197 41.29 -16.59 22.83
N VAL A 198 42.54 -16.67 22.39
CA VAL A 198 43.04 -15.94 21.21
C VAL A 198 42.29 -16.37 19.95
N ALA A 199 42.15 -17.69 19.72
CA ALA A 199 41.41 -18.20 18.58
C ALA A 199 39.94 -17.75 18.59
N ALA A 200 39.29 -17.76 19.76
CA ALA A 200 37.92 -17.29 19.93
C ALA A 200 37.77 -15.78 19.68
N ALA A 201 38.72 -14.97 20.13
CA ALA A 201 38.73 -13.54 19.88
C ALA A 201 38.86 -13.23 18.37
N ILE A 202 39.72 -13.96 17.66
CA ILE A 202 39.85 -13.86 16.20
C ILE A 202 38.55 -14.34 15.50
N ALA A 203 38.00 -15.48 15.94
CA ALA A 203 36.77 -16.04 15.39
C ALA A 203 35.56 -15.12 15.58
N MET A 204 35.46 -14.41 16.71
CA MET A 204 34.45 -13.38 16.94
C MET A 204 34.51 -12.28 15.88
N VAL A 205 35.70 -11.75 15.58
CA VAL A 205 35.87 -10.71 14.55
C VAL A 205 35.55 -11.26 13.15
N ALA A 206 36.04 -12.46 12.82
CA ALA A 206 35.77 -13.12 11.55
C ALA A 206 34.27 -13.36 11.34
N ALA A 207 33.55 -13.84 12.36
CA ALA A 207 32.11 -14.03 12.32
C ALA A 207 31.36 -12.71 12.13
N ALA A 208 31.80 -11.63 12.79
CA ALA A 208 31.19 -10.31 12.63
C ALA A 208 31.41 -9.73 11.23
N LEU A 209 32.55 -10.02 10.58
CA LEU A 209 32.89 -9.56 9.23
C LEU A 209 32.04 -10.16 8.12
N VAL A 210 31.46 -11.35 8.33
CA VAL A 210 30.63 -12.05 7.31
C VAL A 210 29.48 -11.15 6.83
N VAL A 211 28.81 -10.46 7.74
CA VAL A 211 27.64 -9.62 7.41
C VAL A 211 27.98 -8.40 6.55
N PRO A 212 28.91 -7.51 6.94
CA PRO A 212 29.32 -6.40 6.07
C PRO A 212 29.97 -6.88 4.76
N ALA A 213 30.72 -7.98 4.77
CA ALA A 213 31.30 -8.55 3.55
C ALA A 213 30.22 -9.01 2.56
N ALA A 214 29.14 -9.64 3.04
CA ALA A 214 28.00 -10.03 2.22
C ALA A 214 27.21 -8.83 1.65
N LEU A 215 27.21 -7.68 2.34
CA LEU A 215 26.57 -6.45 1.87
C LEU A 215 27.44 -5.62 0.92
N LEU A 216 28.76 -5.80 0.96
CA LEU A 216 29.71 -4.97 0.22
C LEU A 216 29.48 -4.98 -1.31
N PRO A 217 29.23 -6.12 -1.99
CA PRO A 217 28.95 -6.13 -3.42
C PRO A 217 27.73 -5.28 -3.78
N ALA A 218 26.66 -5.36 -2.98
CA ALA A 218 25.47 -4.56 -3.19
C ALA A 218 25.74 -3.06 -2.97
N ALA A 219 26.52 -2.71 -1.95
CA ALA A 219 26.91 -1.32 -1.71
C ALA A 219 27.76 -0.76 -2.87
N VAL A 220 28.75 -1.52 -3.35
CA VAL A 220 29.61 -1.13 -4.48
C VAL A 220 28.79 -0.98 -5.76
N ALA A 221 27.88 -1.91 -6.05
CA ALA A 221 26.98 -1.82 -7.20
C ALA A 221 26.10 -0.55 -7.13
N LEU A 222 25.58 -0.22 -5.95
CA LEU A 222 24.77 0.99 -5.73
C LEU A 222 25.59 2.29 -5.82
N LEU A 223 26.86 2.27 -5.40
CA LEU A 223 27.75 3.43 -5.53
C LEU A 223 28.18 3.69 -6.98
N ARG A 224 28.16 2.67 -7.83
CA ARG A 224 28.42 2.78 -9.28
C ARG A 224 27.22 3.32 -10.06
N LEU A 225 26.04 3.42 -9.44
CA LEU A 225 24.88 3.99 -10.12
C LEU A 225 25.12 5.47 -10.45
N PRO A 226 24.58 5.96 -11.58
CA PRO A 226 24.62 7.38 -11.90
C PRO A 226 24.01 8.23 -10.78
N SER A 227 24.43 9.50 -10.73
CA SER A 227 23.86 10.46 -9.79
C SER A 227 22.34 10.60 -9.98
N ASP A 228 21.66 11.01 -8.92
CA ASP A 228 20.22 11.31 -8.96
C ASP A 228 19.86 12.30 -10.08
N GLU A 229 20.71 13.31 -10.29
CA GLU A 229 20.53 14.31 -11.33
C GLU A 229 20.67 13.71 -12.74
N THR A 230 21.68 12.87 -12.96
CA THR A 230 21.85 12.15 -14.23
C THR A 230 20.64 11.26 -14.52
N ARG A 231 20.12 10.56 -13.50
CA ARG A 231 18.93 9.72 -13.64
C ARG A 231 17.68 10.53 -13.91
N MET A 232 17.52 11.70 -13.27
CA MET A 232 16.38 12.59 -13.52
C MET A 232 16.42 13.15 -14.94
N ARG A 233 17.59 13.57 -15.44
CA ARG A 233 17.75 13.98 -16.85
C ARG A 233 17.44 12.83 -17.80
N ALA A 234 17.89 11.61 -17.50
CA ALA A 234 17.56 10.43 -18.31
C ALA A 234 16.04 10.15 -18.30
N ALA A 235 15.37 10.31 -17.16
CA ALA A 235 13.91 10.19 -17.07
C ALA A 235 13.19 11.27 -17.88
N GLN A 236 13.66 12.53 -17.81
CA GLN A 236 13.15 13.61 -18.65
C GLN A 236 13.29 13.28 -20.14
N GLN A 237 14.46 12.79 -20.58
CA GLN A 237 14.66 12.40 -21.98
C GLN A 237 13.76 11.23 -22.40
N ALA A 238 13.55 10.24 -21.53
CA ALA A 238 12.63 9.15 -21.80
C ALA A 238 11.17 9.64 -21.94
N VAL A 239 10.75 10.60 -21.10
CA VAL A 239 9.43 11.23 -21.20
C VAL A 239 9.31 12.03 -22.50
N LEU A 240 10.33 12.79 -22.88
CA LEU A 240 10.35 13.53 -24.15
C LEU A 240 10.27 12.58 -25.36
N ALA A 241 10.98 11.46 -25.32
CA ALA A 241 10.96 10.45 -26.37
C ALA A 241 9.60 9.72 -26.47
N ALA A 242 8.97 9.45 -25.32
CA ALA A 242 7.61 8.89 -25.27
C ALA A 242 6.54 9.88 -25.74
N ALA A 243 6.83 11.18 -25.71
CA ALA A 243 5.97 12.28 -26.15
C ALA A 243 4.50 12.11 -25.71
N PRO A 244 4.23 11.89 -24.41
CA PRO A 244 2.88 11.59 -23.94
C PRO A 244 1.95 12.76 -24.28
N ARG A 245 0.76 12.42 -24.77
CA ARG A 245 -0.35 13.35 -25.00
C ARG A 245 -1.33 13.33 -23.84
N VAL A 246 -1.46 12.17 -23.20
CA VAL A 246 -2.34 11.93 -22.06
C VAL A 246 -1.50 11.52 -20.85
N ILE A 247 -1.77 12.13 -19.69
CA ILE A 247 -1.19 11.74 -18.41
C ILE A 247 -2.29 11.13 -17.56
N LEU A 248 -2.15 9.86 -17.19
CA LEU A 248 -2.98 9.26 -16.13
C LEU A 248 -2.29 9.52 -14.79
N TYR A 249 -2.87 10.38 -13.97
CA TYR A 249 -2.29 10.78 -12.69
C TYR A 249 -2.94 10.04 -11.52
N PHE A 250 -2.12 9.43 -10.67
CA PHE A 250 -2.62 8.76 -9.47
C PHE A 250 -1.76 8.99 -8.22
N SER A 251 -2.46 9.20 -7.11
CA SER A 251 -1.93 9.27 -5.75
C SER A 251 -3.02 8.91 -4.75
N GLY A 252 -2.68 8.33 -3.59
CA GLY A 252 -3.64 7.84 -2.59
C GLY A 252 -3.11 6.87 -1.52
N GLY A 253 -3.99 6.07 -0.92
CA GLY A 253 -3.62 4.98 -0.03
C GLY A 253 -3.10 3.75 -0.79
N ALA A 254 -2.40 2.84 -0.11
CA ALA A 254 -2.01 1.55 -0.72
C ALA A 254 -3.24 0.67 -1.04
N ALA A 255 -4.32 0.84 -0.28
CA ALA A 255 -5.59 0.14 -0.52
C ALA A 255 -6.33 0.67 -1.77
N ASP A 256 -5.92 1.80 -2.33
CA ASP A 256 -6.63 2.48 -3.43
C ASP A 256 -6.03 2.15 -4.80
N VAL A 257 -4.97 1.34 -4.88
CA VAL A 257 -4.27 1.02 -6.15
C VAL A 257 -5.20 0.35 -7.17
N TYR A 258 -6.25 -0.34 -6.70
CA TYR A 258 -7.27 -0.89 -7.61
C TYR A 258 -7.90 0.18 -8.51
N GLN A 259 -8.01 1.43 -8.04
CA GLN A 259 -8.64 2.54 -8.77
C GLN A 259 -7.91 2.86 -10.06
N VAL A 260 -6.57 2.92 -10.02
CA VAL A 260 -5.75 3.14 -11.22
C VAL A 260 -5.65 1.87 -12.07
N ASN A 261 -5.59 0.68 -11.44
CA ASN A 261 -5.56 -0.59 -12.18
C ASN A 261 -6.76 -0.78 -13.10
N MET A 262 -7.95 -0.29 -12.71
CA MET A 262 -9.16 -0.35 -13.54
C MET A 262 -9.04 0.40 -14.87
N TRP A 263 -8.13 1.37 -14.97
CA TRP A 263 -7.96 2.20 -16.17
C TRP A 263 -6.82 1.76 -17.09
N LEU A 264 -5.93 0.87 -16.65
CA LEU A 264 -4.72 0.53 -17.40
C LEU A 264 -5.03 0.00 -18.80
N THR A 265 -5.93 -0.99 -18.91
CA THR A 265 -6.33 -1.54 -20.22
C THR A 265 -7.02 -0.49 -21.10
N THR A 266 -7.77 0.44 -20.53
CA THR A 266 -8.33 1.57 -21.29
C THR A 266 -7.23 2.48 -21.82
N MET A 267 -6.20 2.78 -21.01
CA MET A 267 -5.05 3.59 -21.42
C MET A 267 -4.24 2.93 -22.54
N GLU A 268 -4.05 1.61 -22.48
CA GLU A 268 -3.36 0.85 -23.54
C GLU A 268 -4.08 0.91 -24.89
N ARG A 269 -5.40 1.05 -24.85
CA ARG A 269 -6.25 1.11 -26.05
C ARG A 269 -6.47 2.54 -26.55
N LEU A 270 -5.84 3.56 -25.96
CA LEU A 270 -5.88 4.91 -26.52
C LEU A 270 -4.97 5.01 -27.74
N ASP A 271 -5.43 5.72 -28.78
CA ASP A 271 -4.63 5.98 -29.99
C ASP A 271 -3.55 7.06 -29.77
N ARG A 272 -3.53 7.65 -28.57
CA ARG A 272 -2.62 8.72 -28.16
C ARG A 272 -1.60 8.17 -27.15
N PRO A 273 -0.31 8.55 -27.24
CA PRO A 273 0.68 8.14 -26.26
C PRO A 273 0.29 8.54 -24.83
N VAL A 274 0.32 7.57 -23.91
CA VAL A 274 -0.05 7.75 -22.50
C VAL A 274 1.18 7.59 -21.61
N LEU A 275 1.27 8.40 -20.55
CA LEU A 275 2.19 8.19 -19.42
C LEU A 275 1.37 8.10 -18.14
N VAL A 276 1.61 7.06 -17.34
CA VAL A 276 1.11 7.00 -15.96
C VAL A 276 2.10 7.72 -15.05
N LEU A 277 1.64 8.75 -14.33
CA LEU A 277 2.43 9.49 -13.36
C LEU A 277 1.97 9.18 -11.94
N LEU A 278 2.86 8.56 -11.15
CA LEU A 278 2.58 8.12 -9.78
C LEU A 278 3.38 8.94 -8.76
N ARG A 279 2.84 9.05 -7.53
CA ARG A 279 3.51 9.73 -6.41
C ARG A 279 4.03 8.80 -5.32
N GLU A 280 3.66 7.53 -5.30
CA GLU A 280 4.05 6.60 -4.24
C GLU A 280 4.64 5.30 -4.79
N ARG A 281 5.89 5.02 -4.41
CA ARG A 281 6.68 3.85 -4.86
C ARG A 281 5.97 2.51 -4.66
N ARG A 282 5.31 2.37 -3.52
CA ARG A 282 4.63 1.13 -3.08
C ARG A 282 3.54 0.64 -4.04
N TYR A 283 3.10 1.46 -4.99
CA TYR A 283 2.09 1.05 -5.96
C TYR A 283 2.65 0.15 -7.05
N LEU A 284 3.94 0.25 -7.36
CA LEU A 284 4.54 -0.51 -8.44
C LEU A 284 4.47 -2.03 -8.18
N ASP A 285 4.58 -2.44 -6.92
CA ASP A 285 4.43 -3.84 -6.52
C ASP A 285 2.98 -4.35 -6.62
N ALA A 286 1.99 -3.44 -6.65
CA ALA A 286 0.56 -3.74 -6.68
C ALA A 286 -0.11 -3.37 -8.01
N PHE A 287 0.68 -2.94 -9.00
CA PHE A 287 0.20 -2.53 -10.30
C PHE A 287 -0.22 -3.75 -11.12
N GLY A 288 -1.35 -3.66 -11.81
CA GLY A 288 -1.75 -4.68 -12.76
C GLY A 288 -0.75 -4.79 -13.93
N PRO A 289 -0.71 -5.93 -14.64
CA PRO A 289 0.06 -6.03 -15.87
C PRO A 289 -0.33 -4.91 -16.84
N THR A 290 0.67 -4.20 -17.37
CA THR A 290 0.44 -3.17 -18.38
C THR A 290 1.66 -2.97 -19.27
N SER A 291 1.43 -2.44 -20.47
CA SER A 291 2.42 -1.93 -21.41
C SER A 291 2.57 -0.41 -21.37
N VAL A 292 1.69 0.31 -20.66
CA VAL A 292 1.76 1.76 -20.56
C VAL A 292 3.02 2.17 -19.79
N PRO A 293 3.81 3.14 -20.28
CA PRO A 293 4.92 3.70 -19.53
C PRO A 293 4.47 4.30 -18.20
N VAL A 294 5.17 3.94 -17.12
CA VAL A 294 4.91 4.42 -15.75
C VAL A 294 6.14 5.13 -15.23
N LEU A 295 5.95 6.35 -14.74
CA LEU A 295 6.96 7.12 -14.02
C LEU A 295 6.43 7.45 -12.62
N CYS A 296 7.14 7.01 -11.59
CA CYS A 296 6.84 7.31 -10.20
C CYS A 296 7.86 8.33 -9.66
N LEU A 297 7.35 9.50 -9.26
CA LEU A 297 8.14 10.61 -8.70
C LEU A 297 7.64 10.95 -7.29
N PRO A 298 8.31 10.45 -6.23
CA PRO A 298 7.78 10.57 -4.87
C PRO A 298 7.94 11.96 -4.28
N PHE A 299 8.97 12.70 -4.70
CA PHE A 299 9.27 14.03 -4.19
C PHE A 299 8.55 15.11 -5.00
N THR A 300 8.00 16.10 -4.30
CA THR A 300 7.23 17.18 -4.94
C THR A 300 8.08 18.01 -5.90
N ALA A 301 9.32 18.35 -5.52
CA ALA A 301 10.22 19.09 -6.38
C ALA A 301 10.48 18.39 -7.72
N ASP A 302 10.59 17.06 -7.72
CA ASP A 302 10.89 16.31 -8.94
C ASP A 302 9.69 16.33 -9.91
N VAL A 303 8.45 16.25 -9.41
CA VAL A 303 7.23 16.44 -10.24
C VAL A 303 7.04 17.88 -10.69
N MET A 304 7.49 18.84 -9.88
CA MET A 304 7.41 20.26 -10.20
C MET A 304 8.37 20.68 -11.32
N ASN A 305 9.47 19.95 -11.49
CA ASN A 305 10.50 20.23 -12.49
C ASN A 305 10.47 19.24 -13.66
N LEU A 306 9.42 18.44 -13.80
CA LEU A 306 9.25 17.53 -14.94
C LEU A 306 8.55 18.28 -16.08
N ASP A 307 9.24 18.44 -17.21
CA ASP A 307 8.66 19.11 -18.38
C ASP A 307 7.79 18.13 -19.18
N LEU A 308 6.56 18.54 -19.48
CA LEU A 308 5.57 17.75 -20.23
C LEU A 308 5.09 18.49 -21.50
N PRO A 309 5.99 18.89 -22.42
CA PRO A 309 5.67 19.83 -23.49
C PRO A 309 4.61 19.34 -24.49
N THR A 310 4.51 18.02 -24.67
CA THR A 310 3.54 17.40 -25.58
C THR A 310 2.21 17.11 -24.93
N ALA A 311 2.15 16.99 -23.60
CA ALA A 311 0.96 16.54 -22.91
C ALA A 311 -0.13 17.63 -23.01
N ARG A 312 -1.37 17.19 -23.21
CA ARG A 312 -2.55 18.08 -23.33
C ARG A 312 -3.70 17.69 -22.41
N VAL A 313 -3.73 16.43 -21.97
CA VAL A 313 -4.81 15.92 -21.11
C VAL A 313 -4.22 15.30 -19.84
N GLY A 314 -4.73 15.72 -18.68
CA GLY A 314 -4.48 15.09 -17.38
C GLY A 314 -5.74 14.40 -16.87
N LEU A 315 -5.68 13.09 -16.67
CA LEU A 315 -6.78 12.25 -16.19
C LEU A 315 -6.58 11.90 -14.72
N TYR A 316 -7.61 12.08 -13.91
CA TYR A 316 -7.55 11.89 -12.46
C TYR A 316 -8.58 10.87 -11.97
N VAL A 317 -8.11 9.80 -11.33
CA VAL A 317 -8.96 8.68 -10.88
C VAL A 317 -9.49 8.83 -9.45
N ALA A 318 -8.92 9.77 -8.68
CA ALA A 318 -9.24 10.01 -7.28
C ALA A 318 -9.03 11.47 -6.90
N ASN A 319 -9.77 11.95 -5.90
CA ASN A 319 -9.60 13.30 -5.34
C ASN A 319 -8.65 13.27 -4.16
N VAL A 320 -7.41 13.67 -4.38
CA VAL A 320 -6.39 13.80 -3.32
C VAL A 320 -5.63 15.11 -3.45
N GLY A 321 -5.15 15.64 -2.32
CA GLY A 321 -4.47 16.94 -2.29
C GLY A 321 -3.23 17.01 -3.21
N ARG A 322 -2.56 15.87 -3.46
CA ARG A 322 -1.39 15.80 -4.35
C ARG A 322 -1.73 15.99 -5.83
N ASN A 323 -3.00 16.04 -6.23
CA ASN A 323 -3.41 16.33 -7.61
C ASN A 323 -2.99 17.74 -8.06
N ILE A 324 -2.84 18.66 -7.11
CA ILE A 324 -2.35 20.03 -7.36
C ILE A 324 -1.00 20.04 -8.09
N HIS A 325 -0.20 18.98 -7.94
CA HIS A 325 1.09 18.87 -8.61
C HIS A 325 1.02 18.56 -10.11
N LEU A 326 -0.13 18.25 -10.69
CA LEU A 326 -0.29 18.20 -12.15
C LEU A 326 -1.31 19.24 -12.62
N LEU A 327 -2.32 19.56 -11.79
CA LEU A 327 -3.34 20.56 -12.11
C LEU A 327 -2.79 21.96 -12.40
N ARG A 328 -1.58 22.27 -11.90
CA ARG A 328 -0.93 23.56 -12.14
C ARG A 328 -0.40 23.74 -13.57
N GLU A 329 -0.30 22.65 -14.36
CA GLU A 329 0.37 22.69 -15.66
C GLU A 329 -0.51 23.42 -16.71
N PRO A 330 -0.10 24.62 -17.19
CA PRO A 330 -0.98 25.47 -17.98
C PRO A 330 -1.25 24.93 -19.40
N GLY A 331 -0.40 24.03 -19.90
CA GLY A 331 -0.57 23.37 -21.19
C GLY A 331 -1.53 22.17 -21.16
N LEU A 332 -2.03 21.80 -19.98
CA LEU A 332 -2.94 20.68 -19.78
C LEU A 332 -4.37 21.15 -19.54
N LYS A 333 -5.31 20.36 -20.01
CA LYS A 333 -6.68 20.33 -19.52
C LYS A 333 -6.91 19.08 -18.69
N SER A 334 -7.69 19.23 -17.63
CA SER A 334 -7.83 18.23 -16.59
C SER A 334 -9.23 17.63 -16.58
N ALA A 335 -9.33 16.31 -16.52
CA ALA A 335 -10.59 15.60 -16.37
C ALA A 335 -10.58 14.66 -15.16
N PHE A 336 -11.60 14.79 -14.32
CA PHE A 336 -11.87 13.79 -13.29
C PHE A 336 -12.66 12.64 -13.88
N ILE A 337 -12.07 11.45 -13.88
CA ILE A 337 -12.67 10.23 -14.42
C ILE A 337 -13.10 9.26 -13.31
N GLY A 338 -12.63 9.48 -12.07
CA GLY A 338 -12.95 8.62 -10.93
C GLY A 338 -12.47 7.17 -11.14
N HIS A 339 -13.11 6.24 -10.44
CA HIS A 339 -12.82 4.79 -10.49
C HIS A 339 -14.11 3.96 -10.46
N GLY A 340 -15.23 4.60 -10.78
CA GLY A 340 -16.52 3.97 -10.90
C GLY A 340 -17.65 4.90 -10.53
N ASP A 341 -18.76 4.76 -11.26
CA ASP A 341 -19.93 5.60 -11.08
C ASP A 341 -20.96 4.88 -10.19
N SER A 342 -21.36 5.51 -9.09
CA SER A 342 -22.28 4.93 -8.09
C SER A 342 -23.16 5.98 -7.45
N ASP A 343 -24.22 5.55 -6.77
CA ASP A 343 -25.18 6.44 -6.10
C ASP A 343 -24.65 7.06 -4.79
N LYS A 344 -23.45 6.69 -4.34
CA LYS A 344 -22.85 7.22 -3.12
C LYS A 344 -22.44 8.69 -3.27
N THR A 345 -22.50 9.43 -2.17
CA THR A 345 -22.06 10.83 -2.08
C THR A 345 -20.61 11.05 -2.51
N ALA A 346 -19.75 10.03 -2.34
CA ALA A 346 -18.37 10.07 -2.81
C ALA A 346 -18.24 10.29 -4.34
N SER A 347 -19.26 9.92 -5.13
CA SER A 347 -19.27 10.10 -6.59
C SER A 347 -19.48 11.55 -7.04
N PHE A 348 -19.92 12.46 -6.14
CA PHE A 348 -20.17 13.87 -6.42
C PHE A 348 -19.65 14.77 -5.28
N ASN A 349 -18.39 15.19 -5.37
CA ASN A 349 -17.69 15.92 -4.30
C ASN A 349 -17.34 17.36 -4.74
N PRO A 350 -17.50 18.40 -3.89
CA PRO A 350 -17.07 19.76 -4.21
C PRO A 350 -15.61 19.91 -4.69
N ALA A 351 -14.73 18.97 -4.34
CA ALA A 351 -13.36 18.93 -4.82
C ALA A 351 -13.25 18.79 -6.35
N THR A 352 -14.26 18.24 -7.04
CA THR A 352 -14.21 18.08 -8.51
C THR A 352 -14.31 19.39 -9.28
N LYS A 353 -14.63 20.51 -8.62
CA LYS A 353 -14.60 21.85 -9.22
C LYS A 353 -13.21 22.29 -9.72
N VAL A 354 -12.14 21.62 -9.26
CA VAL A 354 -10.77 21.99 -9.66
C VAL A 354 -10.41 21.51 -11.06
N TYR A 355 -11.18 20.59 -11.63
CA TYR A 355 -10.93 20.05 -12.96
C TYR A 355 -11.68 20.85 -14.03
N ASP A 356 -11.17 20.85 -15.26
CA ASP A 356 -11.85 21.48 -16.40
C ASP A 356 -13.09 20.69 -16.81
N GLU A 357 -13.05 19.36 -16.70
CA GLU A 357 -14.18 18.48 -17.00
C GLU A 357 -14.35 17.38 -15.95
N VAL A 358 -15.58 16.90 -15.83
CA VAL A 358 -15.93 15.71 -15.05
C VAL A 358 -16.55 14.69 -15.97
N TRP A 359 -15.92 13.53 -16.09
CA TRP A 359 -16.33 12.48 -17.00
C TRP A 359 -17.14 11.44 -16.26
N VAL A 360 -18.35 11.18 -16.74
CA VAL A 360 -19.32 10.28 -16.12
C VAL A 360 -19.74 9.18 -17.08
N ALA A 361 -20.27 8.08 -16.53
CA ALA A 361 -20.62 6.92 -17.34
C ALA A 361 -21.89 7.11 -18.17
N GLY A 362 -22.86 7.86 -17.65
CA GLY A 362 -24.13 8.11 -18.32
C GLY A 362 -24.87 9.29 -17.69
N GLU A 363 -26.11 9.49 -18.12
CA GLU A 363 -26.96 10.61 -17.66
C GLU A 363 -27.18 10.60 -16.14
N ALA A 364 -27.19 9.43 -15.50
CA ALA A 364 -27.29 9.34 -14.05
C ALA A 364 -26.16 10.09 -13.34
N GLY A 365 -24.92 10.01 -13.85
CA GLY A 365 -23.79 10.72 -13.28
C GLY A 365 -23.93 12.23 -13.43
N ARG A 366 -24.39 12.71 -14.59
CA ARG A 366 -24.68 14.14 -14.81
C ARG A 366 -25.78 14.63 -13.87
N ASP A 367 -26.86 13.89 -13.74
CA ASP A 367 -27.96 14.26 -12.85
C ASP A 367 -27.55 14.29 -11.37
N ARG A 368 -26.61 13.43 -10.94
CA ARG A 368 -26.04 13.51 -9.58
C ARG A 368 -25.38 14.86 -9.33
N TYR A 369 -24.57 15.37 -10.27
CA TYR A 369 -23.96 16.69 -10.15
C TYR A 369 -24.99 17.81 -10.15
N ARG A 370 -26.03 17.74 -11.01
CA ARG A 370 -27.14 18.71 -11.04
C ARG A 370 -27.88 18.77 -9.71
N ARG A 371 -28.25 17.61 -9.15
CA ARG A 371 -28.99 17.52 -7.87
C ARG A 371 -28.14 17.95 -6.68
N ALA A 372 -26.87 17.56 -6.66
CA ALA A 372 -26.00 17.84 -5.53
C ALA A 372 -25.58 19.31 -5.42
N GLN A 373 -25.68 20.08 -6.52
CA GLN A 373 -25.35 21.51 -6.57
C GLN A 373 -23.97 21.84 -5.96
N VAL A 374 -22.99 20.95 -6.14
CA VAL A 374 -21.63 21.08 -5.58
C VAL A 374 -20.77 22.14 -6.29
N GLY A 375 -21.31 22.77 -7.32
CA GLY A 375 -20.71 23.88 -8.07
C GLY A 375 -19.95 23.49 -9.34
N VAL A 376 -20.03 22.23 -9.77
CA VAL A 376 -19.60 21.79 -11.12
C VAL A 376 -20.63 22.27 -12.13
N ARG A 377 -20.19 22.84 -13.26
CA ARG A 377 -21.10 23.30 -14.32
C ARG A 377 -21.58 22.11 -15.14
N ASP A 378 -22.83 22.16 -15.58
CA ASP A 378 -23.41 21.06 -16.38
C ASP A 378 -22.66 20.83 -17.71
N ASP A 379 -22.22 21.93 -18.34
CA ASP A 379 -21.44 21.91 -19.59
C ASP A 379 -20.04 21.29 -19.43
N ASP A 380 -19.53 21.24 -18.19
CA ASP A 380 -18.24 20.62 -17.86
C ASP A 380 -18.41 19.12 -17.57
N VAL A 381 -19.65 18.59 -17.55
CA VAL A 381 -19.93 17.16 -17.36
C VAL A 381 -20.06 16.45 -18.71
N VAL A 382 -19.13 15.54 -18.99
CA VAL A 382 -19.04 14.81 -20.26
C VAL A 382 -19.40 13.33 -20.05
N LEU A 383 -20.29 12.81 -20.89
CA LEU A 383 -20.65 11.39 -20.87
C LEU A 383 -19.65 10.61 -21.71
N VAL A 384 -18.89 9.72 -21.08
CA VAL A 384 -17.82 8.95 -21.74
C VAL A 384 -18.07 7.44 -21.70
N GLY A 385 -19.22 7.00 -21.20
CA GLY A 385 -19.48 5.59 -20.98
C GLY A 385 -18.58 4.99 -19.91
N ARG A 386 -18.43 3.67 -19.94
CA ARG A 386 -17.63 2.94 -18.95
C ARG A 386 -16.71 1.92 -19.65
N PRO A 387 -15.63 2.37 -20.32
CA PRO A 387 -14.80 1.52 -21.18
C PRO A 387 -14.06 0.40 -20.44
N GLN A 388 -13.99 0.45 -19.11
CA GLN A 388 -13.41 -0.64 -18.30
C GLN A 388 -14.31 -1.88 -18.28
N LEU A 389 -15.59 -1.73 -18.66
CA LEU A 389 -16.58 -2.80 -18.61
C LEU A 389 -16.59 -3.69 -19.86
N ASP A 390 -15.74 -3.42 -20.86
CA ASP A 390 -15.71 -4.18 -22.11
C ASP A 390 -15.45 -5.68 -21.91
N ALA A 391 -14.74 -6.06 -20.84
CA ALA A 391 -14.48 -7.46 -20.49
C ALA A 391 -15.71 -8.19 -19.92
N ILE A 392 -16.79 -7.47 -19.57
CA ILE A 392 -18.01 -8.08 -19.04
C ILE A 392 -18.86 -8.58 -20.22
N ALA A 393 -19.03 -9.89 -20.27
CA ALA A 393 -19.88 -10.56 -21.23
C ALA A 393 -21.35 -10.17 -21.00
N SER A 394 -22.02 -9.80 -22.09
CA SER A 394 -23.47 -9.66 -22.10
C SER A 394 -24.14 -11.01 -21.82
N LEU A 395 -25.38 -10.97 -21.32
CA LEU A 395 -26.23 -12.15 -21.13
C LEU A 395 -26.27 -12.97 -22.44
N GLY A 396 -25.74 -14.19 -22.37
CA GLY A 396 -25.78 -15.18 -23.43
C GLY A 396 -26.67 -16.36 -23.05
N ASP A 397 -26.74 -17.35 -23.94
CA ASP A 397 -27.47 -18.59 -23.66
C ASP A 397 -26.77 -19.39 -22.56
N ARG A 398 -27.53 -19.76 -21.53
CA ARG A 398 -27.01 -20.56 -20.42
C ARG A 398 -26.86 -22.02 -20.87
N PRO A 399 -25.73 -22.68 -20.55
CA PRO A 399 -25.59 -24.12 -20.81
C PRO A 399 -26.72 -24.92 -20.14
N VAL A 400 -27.30 -25.85 -20.89
CA VAL A 400 -28.37 -26.72 -20.39
C VAL A 400 -27.79 -27.66 -19.33
N GLY A 401 -28.46 -27.77 -18.18
CA GLY A 401 -28.06 -28.66 -17.09
C GLY A 401 -27.09 -28.06 -16.07
N GLU A 402 -26.59 -26.85 -16.26
CA GLU A 402 -25.76 -26.17 -15.26
C GLU A 402 -26.61 -25.52 -14.14
N PRO A 403 -26.08 -25.44 -12.91
CA PRO A 403 -26.74 -24.70 -11.83
C PRO A 403 -26.75 -23.19 -12.13
N PHE A 404 -27.81 -22.50 -11.70
CA PHE A 404 -27.93 -21.05 -11.83
C PHE A 404 -27.02 -20.38 -10.79
N THR A 405 -25.96 -19.73 -11.25
CA THR A 405 -24.91 -19.20 -10.38
C THR A 405 -25.28 -17.81 -9.87
N VAL A 406 -25.41 -17.67 -8.55
CA VAL A 406 -25.65 -16.39 -7.88
C VAL A 406 -24.36 -15.93 -7.22
N LEU A 407 -23.84 -14.78 -7.67
CA LEU A 407 -22.72 -14.09 -7.04
C LEU A 407 -23.25 -13.19 -5.93
N TYR A 408 -22.84 -13.45 -4.69
CA TYR A 408 -23.03 -12.51 -3.59
C TYR A 408 -21.73 -11.71 -3.39
N ALA A 409 -21.76 -10.43 -3.77
CA ALA A 409 -20.63 -9.52 -3.70
C ALA A 409 -21.02 -8.25 -2.91
N PRO A 410 -21.09 -8.32 -1.57
CA PRO A 410 -21.46 -7.18 -0.77
C PRO A 410 -20.32 -6.16 -0.67
N THR A 411 -20.69 -4.95 -0.25
CA THR A 411 -19.73 -3.91 0.15
C THR A 411 -19.21 -4.17 1.57
N TRP A 412 -18.30 -3.30 2.03
CA TRP A 412 -17.76 -3.32 3.38
C TRP A 412 -18.37 -2.22 4.25
N GLU A 413 -18.08 -2.24 5.55
CA GLU A 413 -18.64 -1.34 6.55
C GLU A 413 -18.33 0.16 6.35
N GLY A 414 -17.41 0.49 5.43
CA GLY A 414 -17.04 1.87 5.14
C GLY A 414 -16.20 2.52 6.24
N TRP A 415 -15.92 3.82 6.06
CA TRP A 415 -15.18 4.63 7.05
C TRP A 415 -16.09 5.43 7.99
N THR A 416 -17.41 5.43 7.74
CA THR A 416 -18.40 6.17 8.53
C THR A 416 -19.21 5.20 9.38
N ASP A 417 -19.78 5.70 10.48
CA ASP A 417 -20.62 4.90 11.40
C ASP A 417 -22.02 4.57 10.86
N ASP A 418 -22.21 4.63 9.53
CA ASP A 418 -23.49 4.27 8.91
C ASP A 418 -23.63 2.73 8.85
N PRO A 419 -24.53 2.14 9.65
CA PRO A 419 -24.68 0.69 9.74
C PRO A 419 -25.28 0.08 8.46
N PHE A 420 -25.79 0.88 7.53
CA PHE A 420 -26.48 0.44 6.32
C PHE A 420 -25.59 0.45 5.08
N GLN A 421 -24.29 0.68 5.25
CA GLN A 421 -23.35 0.62 4.14
C GLN A 421 -23.17 -0.77 3.56
N THR A 422 -23.32 -1.82 4.36
CA THR A 422 -23.11 -3.23 3.96
C THR A 422 -24.22 -4.13 4.47
N SER A 423 -24.61 -5.12 3.65
CA SER A 423 -25.55 -6.18 4.06
C SER A 423 -24.90 -7.28 4.89
N VAL A 424 -23.57 -7.39 4.93
CA VAL A 424 -22.84 -8.51 5.55
C VAL A 424 -23.33 -8.80 6.98
N THR A 425 -23.45 -7.77 7.81
CA THR A 425 -23.81 -7.91 9.23
C THR A 425 -25.31 -8.17 9.43
N ALA A 426 -26.18 -7.45 8.72
CA ALA A 426 -27.62 -7.49 8.97
C ALA A 426 -28.36 -8.59 8.21
N MET A 427 -27.88 -8.93 7.00
CA MET A 427 -28.64 -9.75 6.03
C MET A 427 -27.80 -10.86 5.38
N GLY A 428 -26.46 -10.79 5.45
CA GLY A 428 -25.60 -11.65 4.64
C GLY A 428 -25.76 -13.15 4.90
N LEU A 429 -25.80 -13.58 6.18
CA LEU A 429 -26.01 -14.99 6.51
C LEU A 429 -27.43 -15.50 6.16
N PRO A 430 -28.51 -14.76 6.45
CA PRO A 430 -29.85 -15.07 5.92
C PRO A 430 -29.88 -15.24 4.40
N ILE A 431 -29.32 -14.29 3.64
CA ILE A 431 -29.25 -14.35 2.16
C ILE A 431 -28.58 -15.64 1.71
N VAL A 432 -27.40 -15.94 2.27
CA VAL A 432 -26.63 -17.13 1.89
C VAL A 432 -27.39 -18.41 2.21
N ARG A 433 -28.07 -18.49 3.36
CA ARG A 433 -28.89 -19.65 3.72
C ARG A 433 -30.03 -19.88 2.73
N GLU A 434 -30.73 -18.83 2.34
CA GLU A 434 -31.83 -18.91 1.37
C GLU A 434 -31.32 -19.34 -0.02
N LEU A 435 -30.17 -18.78 -0.46
CA LEU A 435 -29.54 -19.19 -1.72
C LEU A 435 -29.12 -20.66 -1.70
N LEU A 436 -28.54 -21.14 -0.60
CA LEU A 436 -28.13 -22.55 -0.44
C LEU A 436 -29.33 -23.50 -0.37
N ALA A 437 -30.46 -23.05 0.18
CA ALA A 437 -31.70 -23.83 0.23
C ALA A 437 -32.44 -23.89 -1.12
N THR A 438 -32.14 -22.97 -2.05
CA THR A 438 -32.84 -22.87 -3.34
C THR A 438 -32.32 -23.92 -4.34
N PRO A 439 -33.18 -24.85 -4.83
CA PRO A 439 -32.76 -25.89 -5.75
C PRO A 439 -32.15 -25.36 -7.06
N GLY A 440 -31.07 -26.01 -7.48
CA GLY A 440 -30.34 -25.67 -8.71
C GLY A 440 -29.62 -24.32 -8.66
N VAL A 441 -29.43 -23.70 -7.49
CA VAL A 441 -28.54 -22.53 -7.32
C VAL A 441 -27.12 -22.99 -7.01
N ARG A 442 -26.13 -22.37 -7.67
CA ARG A 442 -24.74 -22.33 -7.22
C ARG A 442 -24.49 -20.99 -6.52
N VAL A 443 -23.83 -21.01 -5.37
CA VAL A 443 -23.54 -19.78 -4.61
C VAL A 443 -22.06 -19.48 -4.70
N VAL A 444 -21.73 -18.26 -5.11
CA VAL A 444 -20.37 -17.73 -5.10
C VAL A 444 -20.34 -16.53 -4.17
N TYR A 445 -19.64 -16.63 -3.05
CA TYR A 445 -19.46 -15.50 -2.13
C TYR A 445 -18.11 -14.83 -2.38
N LYS A 446 -18.12 -13.54 -2.71
CA LYS A 446 -16.91 -12.73 -2.87
C LYS A 446 -17.00 -11.47 -1.99
N PRO A 447 -16.45 -11.49 -0.75
CA PRO A 447 -16.43 -10.30 0.10
C PRO A 447 -15.57 -9.19 -0.48
N HIS A 448 -15.86 -7.95 -0.09
CA HIS A 448 -14.98 -6.83 -0.36
C HIS A 448 -13.63 -6.99 0.38
N PRO A 449 -12.48 -6.58 -0.20
CA PRO A 449 -11.16 -6.77 0.43
C PRO A 449 -10.96 -6.06 1.78
N LEU A 450 -11.82 -5.08 2.07
CA LEU A 450 -11.81 -4.31 3.32
C LEU A 450 -12.87 -4.77 4.34
N THR A 451 -13.65 -5.82 4.03
CA THR A 451 -14.67 -6.34 4.95
C THR A 451 -14.04 -6.73 6.30
N GLY A 452 -14.59 -6.19 7.38
CA GLY A 452 -14.13 -6.48 8.74
C GLY A 452 -12.87 -5.72 9.18
N ARG A 453 -12.36 -4.80 8.35
CA ARG A 453 -11.15 -4.01 8.66
C ARG A 453 -11.39 -2.97 9.76
N VAL A 454 -12.59 -2.43 9.83
CA VAL A 454 -12.97 -1.38 10.79
C VAL A 454 -13.92 -1.95 11.85
N ASN A 455 -14.85 -2.83 11.45
CA ASN A 455 -15.87 -3.37 12.34
C ASN A 455 -15.69 -4.88 12.56
N ARG A 456 -15.37 -5.27 13.81
CA ARG A 456 -15.21 -6.67 14.20
C ARG A 456 -16.50 -7.50 14.06
N ALA A 457 -17.68 -6.90 14.22
CA ALA A 457 -18.94 -7.59 14.01
C ALA A 457 -19.14 -7.95 12.53
N THR A 458 -18.70 -7.07 11.62
CA THR A 458 -18.70 -7.35 10.17
C THR A 458 -17.70 -8.44 9.81
N ALA A 459 -16.51 -8.46 10.45
CA ALA A 459 -15.57 -9.57 10.30
C ALA A 459 -16.20 -10.91 10.73
N ALA A 460 -16.78 -10.96 11.93
CA ALA A 460 -17.42 -12.17 12.45
C ALA A 460 -18.61 -12.64 11.59
N ALA A 461 -19.41 -11.72 11.07
CA ALA A 461 -20.51 -12.05 10.16
C ALA A 461 -20.00 -12.61 8.82
N SER A 462 -18.92 -12.04 8.27
CA SER A 462 -18.27 -12.59 7.08
C SER A 462 -17.74 -14.00 7.33
N ASP A 463 -17.09 -14.25 8.47
CA ASP A 463 -16.58 -15.58 8.83
C ASP A 463 -17.71 -16.63 8.91
N GLN A 464 -18.88 -16.23 9.41
CA GLN A 464 -20.07 -17.11 9.44
C GLN A 464 -20.58 -17.42 8.04
N ILE A 465 -20.57 -16.45 7.12
CA ILE A 465 -20.95 -16.67 5.71
C ILE A 465 -19.96 -17.61 5.04
N VAL A 466 -18.66 -17.38 5.21
CA VAL A 466 -17.60 -18.25 4.68
C VAL A 466 -17.82 -19.68 5.18
N ALA A 467 -18.01 -19.87 6.49
CA ALA A 467 -18.25 -21.18 7.06
C ALA A 467 -19.49 -21.87 6.48
N ALA A 468 -20.59 -21.13 6.27
CA ALA A 468 -21.83 -21.67 5.71
C ALA A 468 -21.63 -22.14 4.25
N VAL A 469 -21.00 -21.33 3.40
CA VAL A 469 -20.75 -21.67 1.99
C VAL A 469 -19.76 -22.83 1.89
N THR A 470 -18.69 -22.82 2.67
CA THR A 470 -17.71 -23.92 2.71
C THR A 470 -18.32 -25.23 3.20
N ALA A 471 -19.20 -25.18 4.20
CA ALA A 471 -19.89 -26.37 4.72
C ALA A 471 -20.86 -26.99 3.71
N ALA A 472 -21.47 -26.18 2.83
CA ALA A 472 -22.33 -26.68 1.75
C ALA A 472 -21.54 -27.44 0.67
N GLY A 473 -20.24 -27.16 0.53
CA GLY A 473 -19.35 -27.86 -0.40
C GLY A 473 -19.62 -27.54 -1.87
N ALA A 474 -18.99 -28.30 -2.77
CA ALA A 474 -19.18 -28.13 -4.20
C ALA A 474 -20.67 -28.36 -4.60
N PRO A 475 -21.26 -27.52 -5.47
CA PRO A 475 -20.59 -26.56 -6.36
C PRO A 475 -20.43 -25.13 -5.78
N HIS A 476 -20.74 -24.89 -4.51
CA HIS A 476 -20.65 -23.59 -3.88
C HIS A 476 -19.20 -23.18 -3.61
N GLU A 477 -18.92 -21.88 -3.64
CA GLU A 477 -17.55 -21.36 -3.65
C GLU A 477 -17.41 -20.05 -2.87
N VAL A 478 -16.26 -19.89 -2.21
CA VAL A 478 -15.86 -18.65 -1.56
C VAL A 478 -14.60 -18.11 -2.23
N LEU A 479 -14.66 -16.88 -2.74
CA LEU A 479 -13.56 -16.18 -3.39
C LEU A 479 -12.95 -15.15 -2.42
N LEU A 480 -12.14 -15.64 -1.47
CA LEU A 480 -11.50 -14.78 -0.45
C LEU A 480 -10.25 -14.04 -0.98
N ASP A 481 -9.55 -14.64 -1.93
CA ASP A 481 -8.41 -13.98 -2.55
C ASP A 481 -8.87 -12.98 -3.62
N ASN A 482 -8.01 -12.00 -3.87
CA ASN A 482 -8.15 -11.10 -5.01
C ASN A 482 -7.52 -11.71 -6.28
N ALA A 483 -7.18 -13.00 -6.27
CA ALA A 483 -6.61 -13.67 -7.44
C ALA A 483 -7.67 -13.86 -8.53
N VAL A 484 -8.95 -14.01 -8.15
CA VAL A 484 -10.09 -13.93 -9.08
C VAL A 484 -10.61 -12.49 -9.14
N PRO A 485 -10.42 -11.78 -10.27
CA PRO A 485 -11.00 -10.45 -10.49
C PRO A 485 -12.52 -10.47 -10.39
N LEU A 486 -13.10 -9.34 -9.95
CA LEU A 486 -14.54 -9.21 -9.80
C LEU A 486 -15.30 -9.42 -11.13
N TYR A 487 -14.77 -8.90 -12.24
CA TYR A 487 -15.43 -9.01 -13.55
C TYR A 487 -15.42 -10.44 -14.11
N ASP A 488 -14.46 -11.27 -13.71
CA ASP A 488 -14.47 -12.70 -14.04
C ASP A 488 -15.61 -13.40 -13.30
N ALA A 489 -15.82 -13.06 -12.02
CA ALA A 489 -16.98 -13.54 -11.26
C ALA A 489 -18.32 -13.05 -11.84
N PHE A 490 -18.35 -11.88 -12.49
CA PHE A 490 -19.53 -11.41 -13.22
C PHE A 490 -19.81 -12.28 -14.45
N ASN A 491 -18.77 -12.68 -15.17
CA ASN A 491 -18.89 -13.49 -16.37
C ASN A 491 -19.37 -14.91 -16.06
N THR A 492 -18.99 -15.46 -14.90
CA THR A 492 -19.41 -16.81 -14.45
C THR A 492 -20.71 -16.85 -13.64
N SER A 493 -21.35 -15.70 -13.37
CA SER A 493 -22.63 -15.65 -12.65
C SER A 493 -23.81 -15.43 -13.58
N ASP A 494 -24.99 -15.90 -13.18
CA ASP A 494 -26.27 -15.65 -13.84
C ASP A 494 -27.06 -14.53 -13.15
N ALA A 495 -26.79 -14.28 -11.86
CA ALA A 495 -27.34 -13.15 -11.12
C ALA A 495 -26.37 -12.61 -10.06
N LEU A 496 -26.56 -11.34 -9.69
CA LEU A 496 -25.82 -10.66 -8.62
C LEU A 496 -26.73 -10.37 -7.42
N VAL A 497 -26.25 -10.62 -6.20
CA VAL A 497 -26.75 -10.02 -4.96
C VAL A 497 -25.66 -9.07 -4.43
N SER A 498 -26.01 -7.81 -4.19
CA SER A 498 -25.04 -6.81 -3.70
C SER A 498 -25.72 -5.70 -2.90
N ASP A 499 -24.93 -4.77 -2.39
CA ASP A 499 -25.37 -3.50 -1.82
C ASP A 499 -25.27 -2.38 -2.85
N ILE A 500 -25.72 -1.17 -2.49
CA ILE A 500 -25.52 0.01 -3.33
C ILE A 500 -24.02 0.32 -3.47
N SER A 501 -23.50 0.15 -4.68
CA SER A 501 -22.13 0.48 -5.05
C SER A 501 -21.96 0.48 -6.58
N SER A 502 -20.76 0.85 -7.04
CA SER A 502 -20.39 0.72 -8.46
C SER A 502 -20.44 -0.72 -8.96
N VAL A 503 -20.37 -1.74 -8.09
CA VAL A 503 -20.51 -3.16 -8.46
C VAL A 503 -21.85 -3.40 -9.17
N VAL A 504 -22.94 -2.80 -8.68
CA VAL A 504 -24.28 -2.93 -9.27
C VAL A 504 -24.34 -2.23 -10.63
N SER A 505 -23.86 -0.98 -10.71
CA SER A 505 -23.77 -0.23 -11.97
C SER A 505 -22.96 -0.98 -13.03
N ASP A 506 -21.88 -1.65 -12.62
CA ASP A 506 -20.98 -2.37 -13.52
C ASP A 506 -21.60 -3.68 -13.99
N TYR A 507 -22.26 -4.41 -13.08
CA TYR A 507 -22.93 -5.66 -13.40
C TYR A 507 -24.05 -5.47 -14.44
N LEU A 508 -24.69 -4.30 -14.46
CA LEU A 508 -25.70 -3.96 -15.47
C LEU A 508 -25.16 -4.01 -16.90
N ARG A 509 -23.84 -3.93 -17.13
CA ARG A 509 -23.23 -4.16 -18.44
C ARG A 509 -23.56 -5.55 -19.00
N SER A 510 -23.66 -6.55 -18.13
CA SER A 510 -24.02 -7.91 -18.48
C SER A 510 -25.51 -8.05 -18.86
N ALA A 511 -26.36 -7.09 -18.49
CA ALA A 511 -27.83 -7.18 -18.58
C ALA A 511 -28.47 -8.34 -17.79
N LYS A 512 -27.69 -9.06 -16.96
CA LYS A 512 -28.15 -10.15 -16.10
C LYS A 512 -29.00 -9.63 -14.93
N PRO A 513 -29.95 -10.42 -14.40
CA PRO A 513 -30.76 -10.05 -13.25
C PRO A 513 -29.92 -9.78 -11.99
N TYR A 514 -30.38 -8.88 -11.14
CA TYR A 514 -29.65 -8.51 -9.92
C TYR A 514 -30.60 -8.12 -8.78
N PHE A 515 -30.06 -8.24 -7.57
CA PHE A 515 -30.73 -8.03 -6.30
C PHE A 515 -29.92 -7.02 -5.50
N VAL A 516 -30.63 -6.08 -4.88
CA VAL A 516 -29.99 -5.02 -4.09
C VAL A 516 -30.53 -5.08 -2.66
N CYS A 517 -29.60 -5.11 -1.71
CA CYS A 517 -29.93 -5.08 -0.29
C CYS A 517 -30.29 -3.65 0.13
N ASN A 518 -31.42 -3.52 0.83
CA ASN A 518 -31.89 -2.31 1.49
C ASN A 518 -31.89 -2.54 3.01
N PRO A 519 -30.71 -2.56 3.65
CA PRO A 519 -30.57 -2.92 5.05
C PRO A 519 -31.24 -1.90 5.99
N GLY A 520 -31.44 -0.65 5.54
CA GLY A 520 -32.19 0.37 6.26
C GLY A 520 -33.71 0.22 6.19
N GLY A 521 -34.23 -0.72 5.39
CA GLY A 521 -35.66 -1.00 5.30
C GLY A 521 -36.50 0.14 4.71
N LEU A 522 -35.90 1.01 3.90
CA LEU A 522 -36.63 2.13 3.28
C LEU A 522 -37.80 1.62 2.40
N PRO A 523 -38.88 2.41 2.23
CA PRO A 523 -39.89 2.13 1.21
C PRO A 523 -39.24 1.98 -0.17
N ASP A 524 -39.72 1.03 -0.98
CA ASP A 524 -39.12 0.67 -2.27
C ASP A 524 -38.94 1.87 -3.20
N ASP A 525 -39.97 2.70 -3.32
CA ASP A 525 -39.95 3.86 -4.21
C ASP A 525 -38.94 4.91 -3.75
N ALA A 526 -38.92 5.20 -2.44
CA ALA A 526 -37.94 6.11 -1.85
C ALA A 526 -36.50 5.58 -2.00
N PHE A 527 -36.30 4.26 -1.85
CA PHE A 527 -34.99 3.66 -2.02
C PHE A 527 -34.50 3.75 -3.47
N ARG A 528 -35.38 3.54 -4.45
CA ARG A 528 -35.04 3.66 -5.89
C ARG A 528 -34.84 5.10 -6.34
N GLU A 529 -35.55 6.05 -5.75
CA GLU A 529 -35.35 7.48 -6.01
C GLU A 529 -33.97 7.93 -5.53
N GLN A 530 -33.56 7.49 -4.34
CA GLN A 530 -32.23 7.78 -3.79
C GLN A 530 -31.12 7.00 -4.50
N ASN A 531 -31.43 5.79 -4.97
CA ASN A 531 -30.47 4.88 -5.58
C ASN A 531 -30.95 4.40 -6.95
N PRO A 532 -30.78 5.21 -8.01
CA PRO A 532 -31.14 4.84 -9.38
C PRO A 532 -30.60 3.48 -9.84
N SER A 533 -29.44 3.03 -9.31
CA SER A 533 -28.89 1.71 -9.61
C SER A 533 -29.78 0.56 -9.13
N ALA A 534 -30.72 0.81 -8.22
CA ALA A 534 -31.70 -0.17 -7.74
C ALA A 534 -33.02 -0.16 -8.56
N GLY A 535 -33.13 0.72 -9.55
CA GLY A 535 -34.35 0.98 -10.32
C GLY A 535 -34.86 -0.19 -11.16
N ALA A 536 -34.06 -1.24 -11.34
CA ALA A 536 -34.44 -2.50 -11.99
C ALA A 536 -34.01 -3.73 -11.16
N ALA A 537 -33.79 -3.55 -9.86
CA ALA A 537 -33.40 -4.61 -8.94
C ALA A 537 -34.62 -5.22 -8.25
N HIS A 538 -34.50 -6.50 -7.92
CA HIS A 538 -35.26 -7.07 -6.81
C HIS A 538 -34.68 -6.54 -5.49
N LEU A 539 -35.50 -5.88 -4.67
CA LEU A 539 -35.03 -5.31 -3.41
C LEU A 539 -35.19 -6.34 -2.28
N LEU A 540 -34.12 -6.53 -1.53
CA LEU A 540 -34.09 -7.40 -0.35
C LEU A 540 -34.08 -6.52 0.89
N ARG A 541 -34.86 -6.88 1.91
CA ARG A 541 -34.90 -6.20 3.21
C ARG A 541 -34.56 -7.15 4.35
N PRO A 542 -34.19 -6.64 5.54
CA PRO A 542 -34.14 -7.45 6.74
C PRO A 542 -35.50 -8.08 7.04
N ASP A 543 -35.50 -9.32 7.52
CA ASP A 543 -36.72 -10.02 7.91
C ASP A 543 -37.30 -9.40 9.19
N GLY A 544 -38.61 -9.09 9.22
CA GLY A 544 -39.23 -8.54 10.44
C GLY A 544 -40.58 -7.82 10.31
N ASP A 545 -41.04 -7.44 9.12
CA ASP A 545 -42.40 -6.88 8.93
C ASP A 545 -43.28 -7.77 8.03
N PRO A 546 -44.15 -8.62 8.61
CA PRO A 546 -45.07 -9.47 7.86
C PRO A 546 -46.05 -8.70 6.96
N ARG A 547 -46.19 -7.38 7.16
CA ARG A 547 -47.10 -6.51 6.37
C ARG A 547 -46.46 -5.98 5.09
N ARG A 548 -45.15 -6.19 4.89
CA ARG A 548 -44.42 -5.76 3.70
C ARG A 548 -43.73 -6.97 3.05
N PRO A 549 -44.32 -7.59 2.02
CA PRO A 549 -43.62 -8.65 1.28
C PRO A 549 -42.29 -8.11 0.70
N GLY A 550 -41.22 -8.92 0.75
CA GLY A 550 -39.88 -8.52 0.25
C GLY A 550 -38.72 -8.55 1.26
N GLY A 551 -38.81 -9.38 2.32
CA GLY A 551 -37.65 -9.78 3.13
C GLY A 551 -36.65 -10.65 2.33
N VAL A 552 -35.72 -11.31 3.02
CA VAL A 552 -34.82 -12.30 2.41
C VAL A 552 -35.61 -13.46 1.80
N GLU A 553 -36.79 -13.77 2.34
CA GLU A 553 -37.75 -14.73 1.78
C GLU A 553 -38.19 -14.40 0.34
N GLY A 554 -38.14 -13.12 -0.07
CA GLY A 554 -38.43 -12.69 -1.44
C GLY A 554 -37.36 -13.09 -2.46
N LEU A 555 -36.19 -13.55 -2.00
CA LEU A 555 -35.06 -13.95 -2.85
C LEU A 555 -35.41 -15.15 -3.72
N ALA A 556 -36.03 -16.19 -3.16
CA ALA A 556 -36.44 -17.37 -3.94
C ALA A 556 -37.46 -17.02 -5.02
N THR A 557 -38.45 -16.17 -4.71
CA THR A 557 -39.43 -15.69 -5.70
C THR A 557 -38.77 -14.86 -6.79
N GLY A 558 -37.87 -13.94 -6.43
CA GLY A 558 -37.15 -13.14 -7.41
C GLY A 558 -36.22 -13.99 -8.29
N LEU A 559 -35.57 -15.03 -7.74
CA LEU A 559 -34.78 -15.99 -8.51
C LEU A 559 -35.64 -16.81 -9.46
N ALA A 560 -36.82 -17.25 -9.02
CA ALA A 560 -37.78 -17.95 -9.89
C ALA A 560 -38.23 -17.05 -11.06
N ALA A 561 -38.54 -15.78 -10.79
CA ALA A 561 -38.89 -14.81 -11.82
C ALA A 561 -37.73 -14.55 -12.80
N ALA A 562 -36.51 -14.40 -12.27
CA ALA A 562 -35.29 -14.18 -13.05
C ALA A 562 -34.92 -15.37 -13.95
N ARG A 563 -35.24 -16.60 -13.54
CA ARG A 563 -35.06 -17.83 -14.32
C ARG A 563 -36.15 -18.04 -15.37
N GLY A 564 -37.31 -17.40 -15.21
CA GLY A 564 -38.47 -17.50 -16.10
C GLY A 564 -38.58 -16.30 -17.04
N GLU A 565 -39.74 -15.63 -17.00
CA GLU A 565 -40.06 -14.50 -17.89
C GLU A 565 -39.23 -13.24 -17.63
N ASP A 566 -38.67 -13.09 -16.43
CA ASP A 566 -37.83 -11.96 -16.02
C ASP A 566 -38.50 -10.59 -16.29
N PRO A 567 -39.51 -10.22 -15.48
CA PRO A 567 -40.34 -9.02 -15.71
C PRO A 567 -39.52 -7.71 -15.62
N LEU A 568 -38.33 -7.74 -15.02
CA LEU A 568 -37.45 -6.58 -14.90
C LEU A 568 -36.54 -6.38 -16.11
N ARG A 569 -36.54 -7.28 -17.10
CA ARG A 569 -35.66 -7.22 -18.27
C ARG A 569 -35.70 -5.88 -19.02
N GLN A 570 -36.90 -5.42 -19.38
CA GLN A 570 -37.04 -4.15 -20.11
C GLN A 570 -36.62 -2.96 -19.24
N ARG A 571 -37.00 -2.96 -17.96
CA ARG A 571 -36.61 -1.90 -17.02
C ARG A 571 -35.10 -1.88 -16.80
N ARG A 572 -34.45 -3.04 -16.76
CA ARG A 572 -33.00 -3.19 -16.63
C ARG A 572 -32.26 -2.65 -17.84
N ALA A 573 -32.78 -2.83 -19.06
CA ALA A 573 -32.23 -2.18 -20.25
C ALA A 573 -32.27 -0.64 -20.13
N ALA A 574 -33.40 -0.07 -19.69
CA ALA A 574 -33.53 1.38 -19.50
C ALA A 574 -32.59 1.93 -18.39
N VAL A 575 -32.51 1.22 -17.25
CA VAL A 575 -31.63 1.61 -16.14
C VAL A 575 -30.15 1.49 -16.53
N ARG A 576 -29.78 0.45 -17.29
CA ARG A 576 -28.43 0.32 -17.86
C ARG A 576 -28.09 1.53 -18.74
N THR A 577 -28.95 1.89 -19.68
CA THR A 577 -28.72 3.05 -20.57
C THR A 577 -28.57 4.35 -19.76
N TYR A 578 -29.42 4.56 -18.75
CA TYR A 578 -29.36 5.73 -17.90
C TYR A 578 -28.04 5.83 -17.09
N LEU A 579 -27.54 4.70 -16.58
CA LEU A 579 -26.36 4.69 -15.70
C LEU A 579 -25.03 4.66 -16.46
N ILE A 580 -24.92 3.85 -17.52
CA ILE A 580 -23.64 3.56 -18.18
C ILE A 580 -23.65 3.81 -19.69
N GLY A 581 -24.69 4.44 -20.21
CA GLY A 581 -24.80 4.84 -21.63
C GLY A 581 -25.45 3.79 -22.54
N ASP A 582 -25.72 4.21 -23.78
CA ASP A 582 -26.36 3.38 -24.80
C ASP A 582 -25.44 2.18 -25.17
N PRO A 583 -25.91 0.94 -25.03
CA PRO A 583 -25.11 -0.24 -25.34
C PRO A 583 -24.75 -0.40 -26.83
N SER A 584 -25.40 0.33 -27.74
CA SER A 584 -25.05 0.38 -29.15
C SER A 584 -23.84 1.27 -29.45
N GLN A 585 -23.47 2.15 -28.52
CA GLN A 585 -22.29 3.00 -28.61
C GLN A 585 -21.09 2.29 -27.96
N ASP A 586 -19.95 2.34 -28.64
CA ASP A 586 -18.70 1.84 -28.07
C ASP A 586 -18.17 2.85 -27.03
N SER A 587 -18.15 2.45 -25.75
CA SER A 587 -17.67 3.30 -24.65
C SER A 587 -16.21 3.69 -24.81
N LEU A 588 -15.38 2.83 -25.43
CA LEU A 588 -14.00 3.21 -25.68
C LEU A 588 -13.90 4.33 -26.72
N THR A 589 -14.69 4.26 -27.79
CA THR A 589 -14.76 5.34 -28.78
C THR A 589 -15.22 6.66 -28.14
N LEU A 590 -16.28 6.64 -27.33
CA LEU A 590 -16.73 7.85 -26.59
C LEU A 590 -15.61 8.44 -25.72
N PHE A 591 -14.89 7.58 -25.01
CA PHE A 591 -13.77 8.00 -24.16
C PHE A 591 -12.61 8.60 -24.98
N ARG A 592 -12.25 7.98 -26.11
CA ARG A 592 -11.22 8.50 -27.04
C ARG A 592 -11.61 9.85 -27.61
N ASP A 593 -12.86 10.00 -28.03
CA ASP A 593 -13.38 11.25 -28.56
C ASP A 593 -13.34 12.38 -27.52
N ALA A 594 -13.65 12.06 -26.25
CA ALA A 594 -13.54 13.00 -25.14
C ALA A 594 -12.08 13.41 -24.86
N VAL A 595 -11.14 12.46 -24.88
CA VAL A 595 -9.70 12.76 -24.79
C VAL A 595 -9.26 13.70 -25.91
N ASP A 596 -9.64 13.43 -27.15
CA ASP A 596 -9.27 14.24 -28.30
C ASP A 596 -9.94 15.63 -28.27
N ALA A 597 -11.19 15.72 -27.80
CA ALA A 597 -11.88 16.99 -27.61
C ALA A 597 -11.21 17.86 -26.53
N LEU A 598 -10.86 17.26 -25.40
CA LEU A 598 -10.18 17.95 -24.31
C LEU A 598 -8.77 18.39 -24.71
N ALA A 599 -8.05 17.55 -25.47
CA ALA A 599 -6.76 17.91 -26.04
C ALA A 599 -6.85 19.12 -26.98
N ARG A 600 -7.86 19.17 -27.86
CA ARG A 600 -8.12 20.34 -28.72
C ARG A 600 -8.42 21.60 -27.91
N LYS A 601 -9.20 21.49 -26.83
CA LYS A 601 -9.44 22.62 -25.91
C LYS A 601 -8.13 23.14 -25.31
N ALA A 602 -7.24 22.24 -24.87
CA ALA A 602 -5.93 22.60 -24.35
C ALA A 602 -5.06 23.31 -25.41
N GLU A 603 -5.04 22.81 -26.65
CA GLU A 603 -4.27 23.41 -27.75
C GLU A 603 -4.77 24.79 -28.17
N LEU A 604 -6.09 24.99 -28.22
CA LEU A 604 -6.66 26.31 -28.54
C LEU A 604 -6.29 27.34 -27.47
N GLN A 605 -6.37 26.96 -26.19
CA GLN A 605 -6.02 27.86 -25.10
C GLN A 605 -4.51 28.11 -25.02
N TYR A 606 -3.70 27.04 -25.11
CA TYR A 606 -2.25 27.14 -25.01
C TYR A 606 -1.64 27.81 -26.25
N GLY A 607 -2.11 27.49 -27.46
CA GLY A 607 -1.68 28.14 -28.70
C GLY A 607 -2.00 29.64 -28.71
N ALA A 608 -3.18 30.03 -28.21
CA ALA A 608 -3.55 31.43 -28.04
C ALA A 608 -2.70 32.15 -26.97
N HIS A 609 -2.14 31.44 -25.99
CA HIS A 609 -1.27 32.02 -24.95
C HIS A 609 0.22 32.01 -25.33
N GLY A 610 0.70 31.00 -26.05
CA GLY A 610 2.08 30.93 -26.56
C GLY A 610 2.38 31.94 -27.67
N LEU A 611 1.36 32.32 -28.45
CA LEU A 611 1.43 33.46 -29.37
C LEU A 611 1.47 34.80 -28.61
N ARG A 612 0.74 34.94 -27.50
CA ARG A 612 0.77 36.16 -26.68
C ARG A 612 2.06 36.33 -25.88
N SER A 613 2.69 35.25 -25.40
CA SER A 613 3.98 35.35 -24.68
C SER A 613 5.14 35.72 -25.60
N SER A 614 5.13 35.25 -26.86
CA SER A 614 6.16 35.60 -27.86
C SER A 614 6.04 37.03 -28.39
N GLU A 615 4.84 37.60 -28.47
CA GLU A 615 4.64 39.03 -28.79
C GLU A 615 5.09 39.97 -27.65
N VAL A 616 4.97 39.54 -26.39
CA VAL A 616 5.43 40.35 -25.24
C VAL A 616 6.96 40.31 -25.09
N ASP A 617 7.61 39.18 -25.34
CA ASP A 617 9.08 39.09 -25.32
C ASP A 617 9.74 39.85 -26.49
N THR A 618 9.07 39.93 -27.65
CA THR A 618 9.56 40.73 -28.80
C THR A 618 9.30 42.23 -28.64
N ALA A 619 8.22 42.63 -27.96
CA ALA A 619 7.96 44.04 -27.64
C ALA A 619 8.86 44.58 -26.49
N GLY A 620 9.27 43.73 -25.54
CA GLY A 620 10.16 44.10 -24.44
C GLY A 620 11.63 44.29 -24.84
N ALA A 621 12.09 43.64 -25.92
CA ALA A 621 13.46 43.75 -26.41
C ALA A 621 13.73 45.01 -27.25
N GLY A 622 12.69 45.70 -27.72
CA GLY A 622 12.82 46.87 -28.60
C GLY A 622 12.88 48.25 -27.91
N ALA A 623 12.74 48.31 -26.58
CA ALA A 623 12.61 49.58 -25.85
C ALA A 623 13.69 49.85 -24.79
N ALA A 624 14.72 48.98 -24.67
CA ALA A 624 15.72 49.06 -23.61
C ALA A 624 17.10 49.57 -24.07
N ASP A 625 17.25 50.06 -25.30
CA ASP A 625 18.57 50.41 -25.86
C ASP A 625 18.57 51.80 -26.51
N THR A 626 18.27 52.87 -25.76
CA THR A 626 18.60 54.25 -26.17
C THR A 626 19.00 55.25 -25.08
N ASP A 627 18.85 54.99 -23.78
CA ASP A 627 19.11 56.04 -22.77
C ASP A 627 20.15 55.63 -21.71
N ALA A 628 21.42 55.56 -22.11
CA ALA A 628 22.52 55.53 -21.14
C ALA A 628 23.88 56.01 -21.70
N VAL A 629 23.92 57.13 -22.45
CA VAL A 629 25.18 57.90 -22.63
C VAL A 629 24.86 59.40 -22.71
N ALA A 630 24.80 60.08 -21.57
CA ALA A 630 25.17 61.51 -21.43
C ALA A 630 25.06 61.99 -19.98
N GLY A 631 26.17 62.49 -19.44
CA GLY A 631 26.13 63.62 -18.50
C GLY A 631 26.66 63.38 -17.08
N ALA A 632 27.93 63.78 -16.90
CA ALA A 632 28.54 64.48 -15.75
C ALA A 632 28.44 63.87 -14.33
#